data_AF-A0A960JWS2-F1
#
_entry.id   AF-A0A960JWS2-F1
#
_cell.length_a   1.000
_cell.length_b   1.000
_cell.length_c   1.000
_cell.angle_alpha   90.00
_cell.angle_beta   90.00
_cell.angle_gamma   90.00
#
_symmetry.space_group_name_H-M   'P 1'
#
loop_
_entity.id
_entity.type
_entity.pdbx_description
1 polymer ?
#
loop_
_entity_poly.entity_id
_entity_poly.type
_entity_poly.pdbx_seq_one_letter_code
_entity_poly.pdbx_strand_id
1 'polypeptide(L)'
;MTESRRGWLGALGWYPLLILFGLNMADELDRSAYFVLLPDIRDSLGLSNSAILGVVTAAGAVALLLTVPIAHLADRKSRVVITLVGAALWGVFSLATGLAVTVWMLVIARSGAAVGQGVVFPTHNSLLADYYPIKARPRVYSIHRAANSVGQILGFVVGAGLAALFSWRTPFVVFAIPTILLVIAGLKLKDPGRGHFEREAADLGSLGESDEPPPSFAEAMRMVWTIRSLRRIFVALPFLAASIIGFVSLASLLYEEVFGLDAWGRAWAMLPVQILELVGIAIGARYTTRALTKGPSHTFKVLALAAAIASVAAIGFAASPNIVLAVAANCVISSALVIVGPGVFASLSLAIPPRARSMGFSVGALWVLPGLMVLPFVGWVGDHLGFRWGMAVMVPVLMVGALIISSVSELIDDDIAQVWRGAATRVQMLEQRAKGELPLLSVRGAEVAYGDVRVLFGVDLDVHEGEVIALLGTNGAGKSTLLKAISGVAIADRGTVVFDGRDITHAPPEEIAPLGIAQVPGGQGVFPTLSVAENLRVAGWMLRSKGDLRHERVEKSLDVFPVLRQRLEDPAADLSGGQQQMLALAMAFINEPKLLMIDELSLGLAPVVVEQLLEVVRDLRDRGTTIILVEQSVNVALTVADTAYFMEKGEIRFHGPTAELLDRPDVLRSVFFQGAAGSLESETKPVETDKEPRLVVEQVSVSFGGIKAVDSVSLSVAPNEVLGIIGPNGAGKTTLLDLISGFTPMDCGHVHMDGLDLTGARAHRRAQLGLGRSFQDSRLFPSLTVGDTLKVALERWTDIKDPLNAALRMPAFVDSEVAVG
;
A
#
# COMPACT_ATOMS: atom_id res chain seq x y z
N MET A 1 -45.92 28.48 -4.58
CA MET A 1 -44.68 29.18 -4.98
C MET A 1 -43.50 28.83 -4.05
N THR A 2 -43.21 27.55 -3.78
CA THR A 2 -42.29 27.18 -2.68
C THR A 2 -41.36 25.98 -2.95
N GLU A 3 -41.27 25.48 -4.19
CA GLU A 3 -40.28 24.44 -4.57
C GLU A 3 -39.18 24.93 -5.53
N SER A 4 -39.38 26.04 -6.27
CA SER A 4 -38.38 26.50 -7.26
C SER A 4 -37.22 27.33 -6.69
N ARG A 5 -37.19 27.61 -5.38
CA ARG A 5 -36.10 28.36 -4.71
C ARG A 5 -35.09 27.49 -3.95
N ARG A 6 -35.38 26.19 -3.74
CA ARG A 6 -34.35 25.23 -3.31
C ARG A 6 -33.50 24.88 -4.53
N GLY A 7 -32.58 25.77 -4.88
CA GLY A 7 -31.68 25.61 -6.02
C GLY A 7 -30.74 24.40 -5.86
N TRP A 8 -29.69 24.38 -6.67
CA TRP A 8 -28.59 23.38 -6.66
C TRP A 8 -27.90 23.16 -5.29
N LEU A 9 -28.28 23.90 -4.26
CA LEU A 9 -27.72 23.90 -2.89
C LEU A 9 -28.30 22.81 -1.98
N GLY A 10 -29.32 22.07 -2.40
CA GLY A 10 -29.91 21.00 -1.59
C GLY A 10 -30.64 21.49 -0.34
N ALA A 11 -30.87 20.58 0.63
CA ALA A 11 -31.71 20.82 1.81
C ALA A 11 -31.09 21.77 2.85
N LEU A 12 -29.76 21.82 2.94
CA LEU A 12 -29.03 22.59 3.95
C LEU A 12 -28.78 24.06 3.53
N GLY A 13 -29.03 24.39 2.26
CA GLY A 13 -29.00 25.76 1.76
C GLY A 13 -27.61 26.43 1.82
N TRP A 14 -27.60 27.75 1.99
CA TRP A 14 -26.38 28.57 1.96
C TRP A 14 -25.56 28.53 3.25
N TYR A 15 -26.15 28.14 4.37
CA TYR A 15 -25.54 28.36 5.69
C TYR A 15 -24.17 27.66 5.86
N PRO A 16 -24.01 26.35 5.59
CA PRO A 16 -22.71 25.70 5.70
C PRO A 16 -21.65 26.32 4.78
N LEU A 17 -22.03 26.61 3.54
CA LEU A 17 -21.14 27.24 2.57
C LEU A 17 -20.68 28.63 3.02
N LEU A 18 -21.58 29.47 3.56
CA LEU A 18 -21.23 30.81 4.03
C LEU A 18 -20.29 30.79 5.24
N ILE A 19 -20.49 29.87 6.19
CA ILE A 19 -19.59 29.73 7.34
C ILE A 19 -18.21 29.24 6.89
N LEU A 20 -18.14 28.17 6.10
CA LEU A 20 -16.88 27.63 5.61
C LEU A 20 -16.15 28.61 4.67
N PHE A 21 -16.91 29.39 3.89
CA PHE A 21 -16.39 30.51 3.11
C PHE A 21 -15.80 31.58 4.03
N GLY A 22 -16.55 32.03 5.03
CA GLY A 22 -16.10 33.07 5.95
C GLY A 22 -14.85 32.69 6.72
N LEU A 23 -14.79 31.46 7.25
CA LEU A 23 -13.61 30.95 7.96
C LEU A 23 -12.39 30.93 7.04
N ASN A 24 -12.53 30.38 5.83
CA ASN A 24 -11.45 30.34 4.85
C ASN A 24 -11.02 31.73 4.36
N MET A 25 -11.97 32.66 4.23
CA MET A 25 -11.70 34.06 3.89
C MET A 25 -10.90 34.75 5.00
N ALA A 26 -11.27 34.53 6.26
CA ALA A 26 -10.57 35.11 7.40
C ALA A 26 -9.15 34.55 7.55
N ASP A 27 -8.97 33.24 7.34
CA ASP A 27 -7.66 32.60 7.29
C ASP A 27 -6.75 33.23 6.23
N GLU A 28 -7.28 33.44 5.03
CA GLU A 28 -6.51 34.01 3.92
C GLU A 28 -6.25 35.51 4.10
N LEU A 29 -7.10 36.21 4.83
CA LEU A 29 -6.95 37.62 5.17
C LEU A 29 -5.70 37.85 6.06
N ASP A 30 -5.49 37.04 7.10
CA ASP A 30 -4.25 37.07 7.90
C ASP A 30 -3.02 36.71 7.06
N ARG A 31 -3.13 35.63 6.27
CA ARG A 31 -2.02 35.09 5.49
C ARG A 31 -1.51 36.07 4.44
N SER A 32 -2.42 36.71 3.72
CA SER A 32 -2.09 37.72 2.72
C SER A 32 -1.48 38.98 3.33
N ALA A 33 -2.00 39.43 4.48
CA ALA A 33 -1.40 40.52 5.23
C ALA A 33 0.03 40.16 5.71
N TYR A 34 0.24 38.94 6.19
CA TYR A 34 1.57 38.44 6.55
C TYR A 34 2.55 38.45 5.37
N PHE A 35 2.13 38.06 4.17
CA PHE A 35 3.02 38.07 3.01
C PHE A 35 3.28 39.47 2.44
N VAL A 36 2.29 40.37 2.44
CA VAL A 36 2.51 41.75 1.95
C VAL A 36 3.38 42.57 2.92
N LEU A 37 3.30 42.26 4.22
CA LEU A 37 4.10 42.88 5.28
C LEU A 37 5.37 42.08 5.61
N LEU A 38 5.67 41.02 4.86
CA LEU A 38 6.79 40.12 5.15
C LEU A 38 8.11 40.88 5.29
N PRO A 39 8.40 41.90 4.46
CA PRO A 39 9.64 42.64 4.61
C PRO A 39 9.65 43.65 5.76
N ASP A 40 8.52 44.25 6.10
CA ASP A 40 8.39 45.08 7.31
C ASP A 40 8.66 44.25 8.57
N ILE A 41 8.18 42.99 8.59
CA ILE A 41 8.44 42.02 9.65
C ILE A 41 9.93 41.67 9.69
N ARG A 42 10.52 41.34 8.53
CA ARG A 42 11.96 41.05 8.35
C ARG A 42 12.81 42.17 8.95
N ASP A 43 12.56 43.41 8.54
CA ASP A 43 13.36 44.57 8.91
C ASP A 43 13.20 44.90 10.39
N SER A 44 11.97 44.82 10.92
CA SER A 44 11.72 45.09 12.34
C SER A 44 12.40 44.09 13.30
N LEU A 45 12.71 42.90 12.81
CA LEU A 45 13.38 41.83 13.56
C LEU A 45 14.87 41.68 13.19
N GLY A 46 15.39 42.51 12.27
CA GLY A 46 16.79 42.46 11.83
C GLY A 46 17.17 41.16 11.12
N LEU A 47 16.25 40.59 10.34
CA LEU A 47 16.43 39.31 9.64
C LEU A 47 16.96 39.51 8.22
N SER A 48 17.68 38.52 7.68
CA SER A 48 17.93 38.42 6.23
C SER A 48 16.71 37.83 5.50
N ASN A 49 16.67 37.93 4.16
CA ASN A 49 15.64 37.28 3.35
C ASN A 49 15.63 35.76 3.57
N SER A 50 16.83 35.16 3.56
CA SER A 50 17.01 33.75 3.87
C SER A 50 16.43 33.38 5.25
N ALA A 51 16.61 34.22 6.28
CA ALA A 51 16.11 33.96 7.62
C ALA A 51 14.58 34.08 7.73
N ILE A 52 13.97 35.13 7.16
CA ILE A 52 12.51 35.29 7.19
C ILE A 52 11.80 34.21 6.36
N LEU A 53 12.36 33.81 5.22
CA LEU A 53 11.85 32.66 4.44
C LEU A 53 12.04 31.35 5.20
N GLY A 54 13.11 31.21 5.99
CA GLY A 54 13.29 30.12 6.94
C GLY A 54 12.16 30.02 7.97
N VAL A 55 11.69 31.15 8.51
CA VAL A 55 10.52 31.19 9.41
C VAL A 55 9.26 30.72 8.71
N VAL A 56 9.02 31.17 7.46
CA VAL A 56 7.88 30.73 6.64
C VAL A 56 7.92 29.22 6.41
N THR A 57 9.08 28.70 6.02
CA THR A 57 9.30 27.28 5.78
C THR A 57 9.09 26.45 7.04
N ALA A 58 9.64 26.85 8.19
CA ALA A 58 9.49 26.15 9.45
C ALA A 58 8.02 26.10 9.91
N ALA A 59 7.33 27.24 9.89
CA ALA A 59 5.92 27.33 10.27
C ALA A 59 5.02 26.50 9.35
N GLY A 60 5.25 26.57 8.03
CA GLY A 60 4.52 25.77 7.05
C GLY A 60 4.76 24.27 7.21
N ALA A 61 6.00 23.85 7.51
CA ALA A 61 6.34 22.45 7.69
C ALA A 61 5.61 21.80 8.87
N VAL A 62 5.51 22.50 10.01
CA VAL A 62 4.77 22.00 11.19
C VAL A 62 3.30 21.74 10.86
N ALA A 63 2.66 22.67 10.14
CA ALA A 63 1.28 22.49 9.71
C ALA A 63 1.09 21.29 8.80
N LEU A 64 1.93 21.15 7.79
CA LEU A 64 1.88 20.03 6.83
C LEU A 64 2.07 18.68 7.53
N LEU A 65 3.00 18.57 8.49
CA LEU A 65 3.23 17.34 9.27
C LEU A 65 2.00 16.90 10.07
N LEU A 66 1.21 17.85 10.58
CA LEU A 66 0.01 17.55 11.36
C LEU A 66 -1.23 17.27 10.50
N THR A 67 -1.22 17.57 9.20
CA THR A 67 -2.38 17.34 8.32
C THR A 67 -2.84 15.88 8.27
N VAL A 68 -1.92 14.92 8.34
CA VAL A 68 -2.23 13.47 8.29
C VAL A 68 -2.86 12.97 9.60
N PRO A 69 -2.28 13.24 10.80
CA PRO A 69 -2.97 12.97 12.06
C PRO A 69 -4.35 13.63 12.16
N ILE A 70 -4.47 14.88 11.71
CA ILE A 70 -5.74 15.62 11.70
C ILE A 70 -6.74 14.96 10.74
N ALA A 71 -6.31 14.52 9.56
CA ALA A 71 -7.17 13.79 8.64
C ALA A 71 -7.67 12.46 9.22
N HIS A 72 -6.79 11.69 9.84
CA HIS A 72 -7.18 10.45 10.50
C HIS A 72 -8.23 10.69 11.60
N LEU A 73 -8.07 11.79 12.36
CA LEU A 73 -9.08 12.22 13.33
C LEU A 73 -10.38 12.65 12.64
N ALA A 74 -10.31 13.36 11.52
CA ALA A 74 -11.45 13.85 10.73
C ALA A 74 -12.27 12.73 10.08
N ASP A 75 -11.65 11.60 9.75
CA ASP A 75 -12.33 10.39 9.27
C ASP A 75 -13.03 9.63 10.41
N ARG A 76 -12.79 9.97 11.68
CA ARG A 76 -13.35 9.26 12.87
C ARG A 76 -14.22 10.10 13.79
N LYS A 77 -14.03 11.41 13.78
CA LYS A 77 -14.74 12.37 14.63
C LYS A 77 -15.51 13.37 13.75
N SER A 78 -16.28 14.25 14.40
CA SER A 78 -16.98 15.31 13.68
C SER A 78 -15.98 16.27 13.03
N ARG A 79 -16.04 16.38 11.71
CA ARG A 79 -15.25 17.31 10.91
C ARG A 79 -15.58 18.75 11.28
N VAL A 80 -16.84 19.05 11.58
CA VAL A 80 -17.28 20.37 12.04
C VAL A 80 -16.55 20.79 13.32
N VAL A 81 -16.47 19.91 14.32
CA VAL A 81 -15.77 20.22 15.58
C VAL A 81 -14.30 20.51 15.32
N ILE A 82 -13.63 19.68 14.52
CA ILE A 82 -12.22 19.86 14.19
C ILE A 82 -12.02 21.19 13.45
N THR A 83 -12.87 21.51 12.46
CA THR A 83 -12.86 22.81 11.75
C THR A 83 -12.95 23.99 12.72
N LEU A 84 -13.89 23.97 13.67
CA LEU A 84 -14.08 25.08 14.61
C LEU A 84 -12.92 25.21 15.60
N VAL A 85 -12.38 24.08 16.09
CA VAL A 85 -11.19 24.07 16.93
C VAL A 85 -9.98 24.61 16.17
N GLY A 86 -9.80 24.21 14.90
CA GLY A 86 -8.75 24.72 14.03
C GLY A 86 -8.84 26.23 13.83
N ALA A 87 -10.03 26.74 13.52
CA ALA A 87 -10.28 28.17 13.36
C ALA A 87 -10.08 28.96 14.67
N ALA A 88 -10.49 28.43 15.81
CA ALA A 88 -10.25 29.05 17.11
C ALA A 88 -8.75 29.11 17.45
N LEU A 89 -8.03 28.01 17.20
CA LEU A 89 -6.58 27.92 17.37
C LEU A 89 -5.87 28.93 16.46
N TRP A 90 -6.27 29.00 15.19
CA TRP A 90 -5.79 30.00 14.24
C TRP A 90 -5.99 31.42 14.77
N GLY A 91 -7.18 31.75 15.32
CA GLY A 91 -7.49 33.10 15.80
C GLY A 91 -6.61 33.53 16.98
N VAL A 92 -6.34 32.60 17.90
CA VAL A 92 -5.41 32.82 19.02
C VAL A 92 -3.99 33.08 18.52
N PHE A 93 -3.53 32.31 17.53
CA PHE A 93 -2.16 32.44 17.01
C PHE A 93 -1.98 33.58 16.01
N SER A 94 -3.05 34.01 15.33
CA SER A 94 -3.10 35.26 14.59
C SER A 94 -2.86 36.43 15.55
N LEU A 95 -3.62 36.49 16.67
CA LEU A 95 -3.38 37.48 17.71
C LEU A 95 -1.93 37.42 18.26
N ALA A 96 -1.40 36.21 18.51
CA ALA A 96 -0.03 36.02 18.96
C ALA A 96 1.02 36.52 17.95
N THR A 97 0.71 36.48 16.64
CA THR A 97 1.58 37.02 15.58
C THR A 97 1.76 38.53 15.73
N GLY A 98 0.68 39.27 15.99
CA GLY A 98 0.75 40.72 16.25
C GLY A 98 1.49 41.08 17.56
N LEU A 99 1.51 40.16 18.52
CA LEU A 99 2.20 40.34 19.80
C LEU A 99 3.68 39.90 19.76
N ALA A 100 4.14 39.29 18.67
CA ALA A 100 5.49 38.73 18.58
C ALA A 100 6.58 39.81 18.71
N VAL A 101 7.43 39.69 19.73
CA VAL A 101 8.58 40.61 19.96
C VAL A 101 9.93 39.96 19.67
N THR A 102 9.98 38.63 19.51
CA THR A 102 11.19 37.89 19.15
C THR A 102 10.92 36.97 17.96
N VAL A 103 11.98 36.58 17.26
CA VAL A 103 11.92 35.62 16.15
C VAL A 103 11.31 34.29 16.61
N TRP A 104 11.66 33.80 17.79
CA TRP A 104 11.09 32.55 18.34
C TRP A 104 9.59 32.66 18.63
N MET A 105 9.14 33.79 19.15
CA MET A 105 7.71 34.03 19.36
C MET A 105 6.97 34.10 18.02
N LEU A 106 7.58 34.71 16.99
CA LEU A 106 7.03 34.71 15.64
C LEU A 106 6.94 33.30 15.05
N VAL A 107 7.99 32.48 15.18
CA VAL A 107 8.01 31.09 14.71
C VAL A 107 6.90 30.28 15.39
N ILE A 108 6.75 30.38 16.71
CA ILE A 108 5.69 29.68 17.46
C ILE A 108 4.32 30.17 17.01
N ALA A 109 4.13 31.50 16.90
CA ALA A 109 2.87 32.09 16.49
C ALA A 109 2.46 31.67 15.07
N ARG A 110 3.38 31.77 14.10
CA ARG A 110 3.14 31.35 12.71
C ARG A 110 2.94 29.85 12.60
N SER A 111 3.67 29.04 13.39
CA SER A 111 3.45 27.59 13.40
C SER A 111 2.06 27.25 13.91
N GLY A 112 1.63 27.84 15.03
CA GLY A 112 0.29 27.62 15.58
C GLY A 112 -0.83 28.09 14.65
N ALA A 113 -0.67 29.25 13.99
CA ALA A 113 -1.60 29.73 12.99
C ALA A 113 -1.68 28.79 11.79
N ALA A 114 -0.51 28.31 11.32
CA ALA A 114 -0.44 27.35 10.23
C ALA A 114 -1.07 26.00 10.61
N VAL A 115 -0.96 25.53 11.87
CA VAL A 115 -1.65 24.31 12.34
C VAL A 115 -3.16 24.48 12.33
N GLY A 116 -3.67 25.63 12.81
CA GLY A 116 -5.10 25.96 12.73
C GLY A 116 -5.61 25.93 11.28
N GLN A 117 -4.84 26.52 10.35
CA GLN A 117 -5.12 26.47 8.92
C GLN A 117 -5.00 25.04 8.33
N GLY A 118 -4.08 24.23 8.83
CA GLY A 118 -3.82 22.86 8.38
C GLY A 118 -5.03 21.94 8.50
N VAL A 119 -6.03 22.32 9.29
CA VAL A 119 -7.32 21.64 9.43
C VAL A 119 -8.25 21.87 8.23
N VAL A 120 -8.12 23.00 7.52
CA VAL A 120 -9.01 23.39 6.42
C VAL A 120 -8.98 22.33 5.31
N PHE A 121 -7.80 21.88 4.92
CA PHE A 121 -7.62 20.95 3.81
C PHE A 121 -8.33 19.59 4.01
N PRO A 122 -8.17 18.89 5.16
CA PRO A 122 -8.87 17.64 5.43
C PRO A 122 -10.37 17.81 5.74
N THR A 123 -10.80 18.96 6.28
CA THR A 123 -12.18 19.12 6.79
C THR A 123 -13.09 19.84 5.82
N HIS A 124 -12.74 21.03 5.31
CA HIS A 124 -13.64 21.84 4.48
C HIS A 124 -13.99 21.11 3.18
N ASN A 125 -12.99 20.59 2.47
CA ASN A 125 -13.23 19.90 1.20
C ASN A 125 -14.13 18.67 1.40
N SER A 126 -13.86 17.89 2.46
CA SER A 126 -14.67 16.72 2.83
C SER A 126 -16.11 17.10 3.18
N LEU A 127 -16.30 18.14 3.99
CA LEU A 127 -17.62 18.67 4.37
C LEU A 127 -18.39 19.19 3.17
N LEU A 128 -17.77 19.97 2.28
CA LEU A 128 -18.45 20.51 1.10
C LEU A 128 -18.93 19.40 0.14
N ALA A 129 -18.15 18.32 -0.01
CA ALA A 129 -18.55 17.16 -0.79
C ALA A 129 -19.80 16.47 -0.21
N ASP A 130 -19.90 16.36 1.11
CA ASP A 130 -21.00 15.67 1.78
C ASP A 130 -22.20 16.57 2.09
N TYR A 131 -22.04 17.90 2.11
CA TYR A 131 -23.15 18.85 2.26
C TYR A 131 -23.94 19.06 0.97
N TYR A 132 -23.32 18.87 -0.20
CA TYR A 132 -23.89 19.28 -1.48
C TYR A 132 -23.89 18.19 -2.56
N PRO A 133 -24.93 18.14 -3.42
CA PRO A 133 -25.03 17.13 -4.49
C PRO A 133 -23.85 17.13 -5.47
N ILE A 134 -23.53 15.97 -6.05
CA ILE A 134 -22.39 15.80 -6.99
C ILE A 134 -22.42 16.82 -8.14
N LYS A 135 -23.58 17.04 -8.75
CA LYS A 135 -23.76 18.01 -9.87
C LYS A 135 -23.49 19.46 -9.46
N ALA A 136 -23.60 19.77 -8.17
CA ALA A 136 -23.40 21.09 -7.61
C ALA A 136 -21.96 21.35 -7.15
N ARG A 137 -21.19 20.28 -6.83
CA ARG A 137 -19.85 20.37 -6.23
C ARG A 137 -18.89 21.34 -6.95
N PRO A 138 -18.77 21.35 -8.30
CA PRO A 138 -17.88 22.30 -8.96
C PRO A 138 -18.21 23.75 -8.60
N ARG A 139 -19.50 24.12 -8.56
CA ARG A 139 -19.93 25.47 -8.18
C ARG A 139 -19.70 25.75 -6.70
N VAL A 140 -19.97 24.79 -5.82
CA VAL A 140 -19.71 24.91 -4.37
C VAL A 140 -18.23 25.19 -4.13
N TYR A 141 -17.35 24.36 -4.69
CA TYR A 141 -15.90 24.51 -4.56
C TYR A 141 -15.43 25.84 -5.13
N SER A 142 -15.98 26.29 -6.26
CA SER A 142 -15.65 27.61 -6.81
C SER A 142 -16.07 28.76 -5.90
N ILE A 143 -17.27 28.72 -5.32
CA ILE A 143 -17.69 29.76 -4.35
C ILE A 143 -16.80 29.73 -3.11
N HIS A 144 -16.55 28.55 -2.55
CA HIS A 144 -15.66 28.40 -1.39
C HIS A 144 -14.25 28.90 -1.70
N ARG A 145 -13.71 28.59 -2.87
CA ARG A 145 -12.40 29.08 -3.33
C ARG A 145 -12.34 30.59 -3.56
N ALA A 146 -13.45 31.21 -3.96
CA ALA A 146 -13.53 32.67 -4.07
C ALA A 146 -13.25 33.37 -2.72
N ALA A 147 -13.44 32.68 -1.59
CA ALA A 147 -13.05 33.17 -0.28
C ALA A 147 -11.56 33.51 -0.22
N ASN A 148 -10.70 32.76 -0.93
CA ASN A 148 -9.28 33.04 -0.97
C ASN A 148 -9.03 34.41 -1.58
N SER A 149 -9.46 34.65 -2.82
CA SER A 149 -9.20 35.92 -3.50
C SER A 149 -9.87 37.10 -2.78
N VAL A 150 -11.07 36.92 -2.21
CA VAL A 150 -11.72 37.96 -1.39
C VAL A 150 -10.90 38.25 -0.11
N GLY A 151 -10.46 37.21 0.59
CA GLY A 151 -9.59 37.32 1.76
C GLY A 151 -8.26 37.99 1.43
N GLN A 152 -7.63 37.65 0.30
CA GLN A 152 -6.38 38.26 -0.15
C GLN A 152 -6.56 39.75 -0.49
N ILE A 153 -7.63 40.13 -1.21
CA ILE A 153 -7.94 41.55 -1.49
C ILE A 153 -8.09 42.34 -0.18
N LEU A 154 -8.89 41.81 0.75
CA LEU A 154 -9.10 42.48 2.04
C LEU A 154 -7.83 42.52 2.87
N GLY A 155 -7.05 41.44 2.92
CA GLY A 155 -5.81 41.37 3.69
C GLY A 155 -4.73 42.29 3.13
N PHE A 156 -4.61 42.43 1.81
CA PHE A 156 -3.71 43.41 1.20
C PHE A 156 -4.12 44.85 1.51
N VAL A 157 -5.38 45.21 1.26
CA VAL A 157 -5.85 46.60 1.44
C VAL A 157 -5.93 46.97 2.92
N VAL A 158 -6.62 46.16 3.73
CA VAL A 158 -6.81 46.46 5.16
C VAL A 158 -5.50 46.22 5.92
N GLY A 159 -4.74 45.18 5.58
CA GLY A 159 -3.47 44.87 6.25
C GLY A 159 -2.41 45.92 5.99
N ALA A 160 -2.14 46.27 4.73
CA ALA A 160 -1.19 47.34 4.41
C ALA A 160 -1.67 48.71 4.92
N GLY A 161 -2.97 48.99 4.87
CA GLY A 161 -3.54 50.24 5.37
C GLY A 161 -3.40 50.39 6.88
N LEU A 162 -3.73 49.35 7.66
CA LEU A 162 -3.55 49.34 9.11
C LEU A 162 -2.07 49.38 9.50
N ALA A 163 -1.19 48.73 8.72
CA ALA A 163 0.25 48.79 8.95
C ALA A 163 0.80 50.21 8.72
N ALA A 164 0.35 50.89 7.67
CA ALA A 164 0.74 52.27 7.36
C ALA A 164 0.22 53.28 8.39
N LEU A 165 -0.99 53.08 8.91
CA LEU A 165 -1.59 53.96 9.94
C LEU A 165 -1.01 53.75 11.34
N PHE A 166 -0.56 52.53 11.63
CA PHE A 166 -0.11 52.15 12.98
C PHE A 166 1.22 51.38 12.91
N SER A 167 1.15 50.07 12.73
CA SER A 167 2.29 49.15 12.73
C SER A 167 1.88 47.84 12.10
N TRP A 168 2.84 47.11 11.52
CA TRP A 168 2.64 45.77 10.93
C TRP A 168 1.97 44.77 11.90
N ARG A 169 2.03 45.04 13.21
CA ARG A 169 1.40 44.22 14.26
C ARG A 169 -0.13 44.35 14.31
N THR A 170 -0.66 45.53 14.01
CA THR A 170 -2.07 45.89 14.18
C THR A 170 -3.05 45.03 13.38
N PRO A 171 -2.78 44.74 12.08
CA PRO A 171 -3.63 43.85 11.28
C PRO A 171 -3.96 42.53 11.98
N PHE A 172 -2.95 41.85 12.54
CA PHE A 172 -3.10 40.53 13.15
C PHE A 172 -3.97 40.51 14.42
N VAL A 173 -4.03 41.63 15.14
CA VAL A 173 -4.95 41.78 16.28
C VAL A 173 -6.38 41.97 15.79
N VAL A 174 -6.58 42.79 14.76
CA VAL A 174 -7.90 43.12 14.22
C VAL A 174 -8.52 41.91 13.50
N PHE A 175 -7.72 41.15 12.78
CA PHE A 175 -8.18 40.03 11.95
C PHE A 175 -8.60 38.78 12.74
N ALA A 176 -8.23 38.69 14.03
CA ALA A 176 -8.75 37.67 14.91
C ALA A 176 -10.27 37.83 15.21
N ILE A 177 -10.79 39.07 15.16
CA ILE A 177 -12.20 39.37 15.54
C ILE A 177 -13.21 38.69 14.60
N PRO A 178 -13.12 38.83 13.26
CA PRO A 178 -14.02 38.13 12.34
C PRO A 178 -14.03 36.61 12.55
N THR A 179 -12.88 35.99 12.81
CA THR A 179 -12.81 34.54 13.02
C THR A 179 -13.51 34.11 14.30
N ILE A 180 -13.38 34.85 15.40
CA ILE A 180 -14.12 34.56 16.64
C ILE A 180 -15.64 34.59 16.38
N LEU A 181 -16.14 35.60 15.65
CA LEU A 181 -17.55 35.71 15.30
C LEU A 181 -18.02 34.54 14.42
N LEU A 182 -17.20 34.14 13.44
CA LEU A 182 -17.48 33.01 12.55
C LEU A 182 -17.44 31.66 13.27
N VAL A 183 -16.53 31.47 14.23
CA VAL A 183 -16.47 30.27 15.08
C VAL A 183 -17.76 30.16 15.91
N ILE A 184 -18.20 31.26 16.53
CA ILE A 184 -19.46 31.30 17.29
C ILE A 184 -20.66 30.97 16.40
N ALA A 185 -20.74 31.55 15.20
CA ALA A 185 -21.78 31.23 14.23
C ALA A 185 -21.69 29.74 13.79
N GLY A 186 -20.48 29.23 13.59
CA GLY A 186 -20.22 27.86 13.19
C GLY A 186 -20.65 26.80 14.19
N LEU A 187 -20.85 27.13 15.47
CA LEU A 187 -21.37 26.19 16.50
C LEU A 187 -22.74 25.59 16.14
N LYS A 188 -23.50 26.21 15.23
CA LYS A 188 -24.78 25.69 14.74
C LYS A 188 -24.65 24.69 13.59
N LEU A 189 -23.45 24.46 13.05
CA LEU A 189 -23.22 23.49 11.98
C LEU A 189 -23.39 22.06 12.50
N LYS A 190 -23.88 21.18 11.62
CA LYS A 190 -24.07 19.76 11.91
C LYS A 190 -23.34 18.93 10.86
N ASP A 191 -22.60 17.93 11.28
CA ASP A 191 -21.87 17.05 10.36
C ASP A 191 -22.85 16.26 9.48
N PRO A 192 -22.75 16.33 8.13
CA PRO A 192 -23.76 15.77 7.21
C PRO A 192 -23.67 14.24 7.01
N GLY A 193 -22.85 13.52 7.78
CA GLY A 193 -22.52 12.12 7.47
C GLY A 193 -21.64 12.02 6.21
N ARG A 194 -21.34 10.81 5.73
CA ARG A 194 -20.39 10.57 4.62
C ARG A 194 -21.06 9.86 3.44
N GLY A 195 -20.66 10.22 2.22
CA GLY A 195 -20.94 9.44 1.00
C GLY A 195 -22.40 9.35 0.58
N HIS A 196 -23.30 10.15 1.17
CA HIS A 196 -24.74 10.08 0.90
C HIS A 196 -25.07 10.32 -0.59
N PHE A 197 -24.47 11.34 -1.21
CA PHE A 197 -24.78 11.69 -2.61
C PHE A 197 -24.16 10.71 -3.62
N GLU A 198 -23.04 10.08 -3.28
CA GLU A 198 -22.42 9.02 -4.08
C GLU A 198 -23.32 7.78 -4.14
N ARG A 199 -23.95 7.41 -3.01
CA ARG A 199 -24.93 6.32 -2.95
C ARG A 199 -26.15 6.61 -3.81
N GLU A 200 -26.75 7.80 -3.65
CA GLU A 200 -27.89 8.21 -4.48
C GLU A 200 -27.57 8.19 -5.98
N ALA A 201 -26.37 8.66 -6.36
CA ALA A 201 -25.99 8.74 -7.77
C ALA A 201 -25.68 7.38 -8.41
N ALA A 202 -25.30 6.40 -7.61
CA ALA A 202 -25.03 5.04 -8.08
C ALA A 202 -26.29 4.15 -8.05
N ASP A 203 -27.47 4.71 -7.74
CA ASP A 203 -28.76 4.00 -7.60
C ASP A 203 -28.73 2.89 -6.53
N LEU A 204 -27.89 3.09 -5.51
CA LEU A 204 -27.50 2.07 -4.52
C LEU A 204 -28.42 2.02 -3.28
N GLY A 205 -29.67 2.47 -3.41
CA GLY A 205 -30.63 2.52 -2.29
C GLY A 205 -30.19 3.39 -1.11
N SER A 206 -30.98 3.41 -0.03
CA SER A 206 -30.71 4.18 1.20
C SER A 206 -29.98 3.39 2.29
N LEU A 207 -29.71 2.09 2.06
CA LEU A 207 -29.11 1.20 3.04
C LEU A 207 -27.59 1.44 3.17
N GLY A 208 -27.20 2.21 4.19
CA GLY A 208 -26.26 1.71 5.19
C GLY A 208 -24.73 1.83 4.99
N GLU A 209 -24.17 2.83 4.31
CA GLU A 209 -22.74 3.16 4.55
C GLU A 209 -22.51 3.83 5.92
N SER A 210 -23.57 4.32 6.58
CA SER A 210 -23.48 4.93 7.91
C SER A 210 -23.07 3.95 9.02
N ASP A 211 -23.10 2.64 8.75
CA ASP A 211 -22.85 1.59 9.74
C ASP A 211 -21.47 0.94 9.61
N GLU A 212 -20.68 1.28 8.58
CA GLU A 212 -19.33 0.74 8.45
C GLU A 212 -18.36 1.52 9.35
N PRO A 213 -17.54 0.83 10.17
CA PRO A 213 -16.57 1.51 11.00
C PRO A 213 -15.59 2.30 10.13
N PRO A 214 -15.18 3.51 10.57
CA PRO A 214 -14.21 4.30 9.85
C PRO A 214 -12.89 3.52 9.72
N PRO A 215 -12.21 3.61 8.57
CA PRO A 215 -11.03 2.79 8.33
C PRO A 215 -9.94 3.06 9.37
N SER A 216 -9.10 2.06 9.58
CA SER A 216 -7.87 2.26 10.34
C SER A 216 -6.90 3.18 9.61
N PHE A 217 -5.87 3.63 10.33
CA PHE A 217 -4.81 4.42 9.70
C PHE A 217 -4.12 3.62 8.58
N ALA A 218 -3.80 2.36 8.85
CA ALA A 218 -3.14 1.47 7.89
C ALA A 218 -4.05 1.18 6.69
N GLU A 219 -5.33 0.92 6.93
CA GLU A 219 -6.32 0.67 5.88
C GLU A 219 -6.53 1.91 4.99
N ALA A 220 -6.70 3.10 5.59
CA ALA A 220 -6.84 4.35 4.85
C ALA A 220 -5.58 4.68 4.03
N MET A 221 -4.39 4.43 4.59
CA MET A 221 -3.13 4.63 3.88
C MET A 221 -3.01 3.68 2.69
N ARG A 222 -3.36 2.40 2.85
CA ARG A 222 -3.39 1.42 1.76
C ARG A 222 -4.35 1.84 0.65
N MET A 223 -5.57 2.28 0.98
CA MET A 223 -6.54 2.81 0.00
C MET A 223 -5.99 3.99 -0.82
N VAL A 224 -5.36 4.96 -0.16
CA VAL A 224 -4.84 6.15 -0.84
C VAL A 224 -3.63 5.80 -1.71
N TRP A 225 -2.79 4.89 -1.24
CA TRP A 225 -1.54 4.53 -1.92
C TRP A 225 -1.74 3.67 -3.17
N THR A 226 -2.78 2.83 -3.21
CA THR A 226 -3.09 2.01 -4.40
C THR A 226 -3.53 2.85 -5.59
N ILE A 227 -4.13 4.03 -5.35
CA ILE A 227 -4.58 4.94 -6.40
C ILE A 227 -3.37 5.55 -7.14
N ARG A 228 -3.18 5.18 -8.41
CA ARG A 228 -1.98 5.51 -9.18
C ARG A 228 -1.88 6.99 -9.53
N SER A 229 -2.99 7.60 -9.90
CA SER A 229 -3.10 9.04 -10.16
C SER A 229 -2.73 9.87 -8.93
N LEU A 230 -3.14 9.47 -7.72
CA LEU A 230 -2.73 10.14 -6.48
C LEU A 230 -1.23 10.07 -6.26
N ARG A 231 -0.61 8.89 -6.40
CA ARG A 231 0.86 8.77 -6.29
C ARG A 231 1.59 9.69 -7.28
N ARG A 232 1.13 9.78 -8.54
CA ARG A 232 1.71 10.72 -9.51
C ARG A 232 1.51 12.18 -9.12
N ILE A 233 0.34 12.54 -8.59
CA ILE A 233 0.08 13.90 -8.06
C ILE A 233 1.03 14.20 -6.90
N PHE A 234 1.21 13.27 -5.97
CA PHE A 234 2.10 13.43 -4.81
C PHE A 234 3.53 13.70 -5.24
N VAL A 235 4.05 12.99 -6.24
CA VAL A 235 5.38 13.26 -6.81
C VAL A 235 5.48 14.63 -7.48
N ALA A 236 4.37 15.17 -8.02
CA ALA A 236 4.34 16.52 -8.61
C ALA A 236 4.25 17.66 -7.57
N LEU A 237 3.68 17.39 -6.38
CA LEU A 237 3.43 18.41 -5.36
C LEU A 237 4.67 19.15 -4.83
N PRO A 238 5.84 18.52 -4.59
CA PRO A 238 7.04 19.26 -4.19
C PRO A 238 7.42 20.35 -5.18
N PHE A 239 7.11 20.17 -6.47
CA PHE A 239 7.45 21.10 -7.54
C PHE A 239 6.36 22.15 -7.75
N LEU A 240 5.10 21.71 -7.81
CA LEU A 240 3.95 22.59 -8.07
C LEU A 240 3.63 23.46 -6.84
N ALA A 241 3.52 22.86 -5.66
CA ALA A 241 3.14 23.60 -4.45
C ALA A 241 4.26 24.54 -4.00
N ALA A 242 5.53 24.13 -4.08
CA ALA A 242 6.65 25.02 -3.82
C ALA A 242 6.66 26.21 -4.78
N SER A 243 6.36 25.99 -6.06
CA SER A 243 6.24 27.07 -7.04
C SER A 243 5.10 28.03 -6.71
N ILE A 244 3.90 27.53 -6.42
CA ILE A 244 2.75 28.39 -6.10
C ILE A 244 2.99 29.17 -4.79
N ILE A 245 3.41 28.48 -3.72
CA ILE A 245 3.68 29.12 -2.41
C ILE A 245 4.84 30.09 -2.53
N GLY A 246 5.90 29.68 -3.24
CA GLY A 246 7.08 30.49 -3.50
C GLY A 246 6.76 31.76 -4.24
N PHE A 247 6.05 31.70 -5.38
CA PHE A 247 5.68 32.89 -6.15
C PHE A 247 4.90 33.91 -5.32
N VAL A 248 3.93 33.48 -4.51
CA VAL A 248 3.16 34.39 -3.64
C VAL A 248 4.06 35.07 -2.61
N SER A 249 4.92 34.30 -1.94
CA SER A 249 5.82 34.84 -0.90
C SER A 249 6.94 35.74 -1.46
N LEU A 250 7.50 35.36 -2.61
CA LEU A 250 8.65 36.03 -3.21
C LEU A 250 8.24 37.25 -4.04
N ALA A 251 7.03 37.31 -4.59
CA ALA A 251 6.60 38.46 -5.39
C ALA A 251 6.60 39.77 -4.58
N SER A 252 6.22 39.71 -3.29
CA SER A 252 6.28 40.87 -2.37
C SER A 252 7.71 41.36 -2.16
N LEU A 253 8.66 40.44 -1.97
CA LEU A 253 10.09 40.73 -1.82
C LEU A 253 10.69 41.32 -3.10
N LEU A 254 10.34 40.75 -4.27
CA LEU A 254 10.78 41.28 -5.56
C LEU A 254 10.30 42.72 -5.76
N TYR A 255 9.05 43.02 -5.40
CA TYR A 255 8.48 44.35 -5.56
C TYR A 255 9.15 45.41 -4.68
N GLU A 256 9.58 45.04 -3.49
CA GLU A 256 10.37 45.91 -2.62
C GLU A 256 11.80 46.08 -3.17
N GLU A 257 12.53 44.99 -3.40
CA GLU A 257 13.97 45.07 -3.71
C GLU A 257 14.26 45.59 -5.12
N VAL A 258 13.43 45.25 -6.09
CA VAL A 258 13.66 45.61 -7.50
C VAL A 258 12.95 46.91 -7.87
N PHE A 259 11.78 47.18 -7.29
CA PHE A 259 10.95 48.34 -7.65
C PHE A 259 10.80 49.37 -6.51
N GLY A 260 11.36 49.13 -5.33
CA GLY A 260 11.34 50.08 -4.22
C GLY A 260 9.94 50.31 -3.62
N LEU A 261 9.02 49.36 -3.76
CA LEU A 261 7.65 49.52 -3.29
C LEU A 261 7.55 49.31 -1.77
N ASP A 262 6.89 50.24 -1.10
CA ASP A 262 6.47 50.13 0.29
C ASP A 262 5.28 49.15 0.46
N ALA A 263 4.83 48.91 1.69
CA ALA A 263 3.69 48.03 1.97
C ALA A 263 2.43 48.40 1.17
N TRP A 264 2.15 49.70 1.02
CA TRP A 264 0.98 50.17 0.29
C TRP A 264 1.12 49.96 -1.22
N GLY A 265 2.27 50.30 -1.79
CA GLY A 265 2.58 50.07 -3.20
C GLY A 265 2.53 48.59 -3.58
N ARG A 266 3.03 47.71 -2.72
CA ARG A 266 2.95 46.24 -2.92
C ARG A 266 1.52 45.72 -2.89
N ALA A 267 0.70 46.21 -1.98
CA ALA A 267 -0.73 45.87 -1.94
C ALA A 267 -1.43 46.27 -3.25
N TRP A 268 -1.15 47.48 -3.76
CA TRP A 268 -1.68 47.93 -5.07
C TRP A 268 -1.16 47.12 -6.25
N ALA A 269 0.09 46.65 -6.22
CA ALA A 269 0.63 45.79 -7.25
C ALA A 269 -0.01 44.38 -7.25
N MET A 270 -0.42 43.88 -6.08
CA MET A 270 -1.08 42.59 -5.91
C MET A 270 -2.59 42.62 -6.23
N LEU A 271 -3.26 43.76 -6.05
CA LEU A 271 -4.71 43.89 -6.25
C LEU A 271 -5.21 43.45 -7.64
N PRO A 272 -4.60 43.89 -8.77
CA PRO A 272 -5.02 43.44 -10.10
C PRO A 272 -4.95 41.92 -10.28
N VAL A 273 -3.93 41.29 -9.68
CA VAL A 273 -3.73 39.85 -9.71
C VAL A 273 -4.92 39.15 -9.05
N GLN A 274 -5.33 39.62 -7.87
CA GLN A 274 -6.44 39.02 -7.12
C GLN A 274 -7.81 39.23 -7.75
N ILE A 275 -8.04 40.40 -8.34
CA ILE A 275 -9.28 40.66 -9.09
C ILE A 275 -9.38 39.71 -10.27
N LEU A 276 -8.26 39.51 -10.99
CA LEU A 276 -8.23 38.60 -12.13
C LEU A 276 -8.35 37.14 -11.71
N GLU A 277 -7.75 36.73 -10.58
CA GLU A 277 -7.98 35.41 -10.00
C GLU A 277 -9.46 35.18 -9.67
N LEU A 278 -10.13 36.15 -9.05
CA LEU A 278 -11.56 36.05 -8.71
C LEU A 278 -12.43 35.86 -9.97
N VAL A 279 -12.12 36.60 -11.04
CA VAL A 279 -12.74 36.41 -12.36
C VAL A 279 -12.39 35.03 -12.94
N GLY A 280 -11.13 34.62 -12.81
CA GLY A 280 -10.61 33.33 -13.24
C GLY A 280 -11.32 32.15 -12.55
N ILE A 281 -11.63 32.25 -11.25
CA ILE A 281 -12.44 31.25 -10.52
C ILE A 281 -13.85 31.16 -11.13
N ALA A 282 -14.49 32.29 -11.44
CA ALA A 282 -15.84 32.31 -12.01
C ALA A 282 -15.89 31.72 -13.44
N ILE A 283 -14.90 32.03 -14.27
CA ILE A 283 -14.75 31.47 -15.62
C ILE A 283 -14.38 29.98 -15.53
N GLY A 284 -13.40 29.66 -14.68
CA GLY A 284 -12.89 28.32 -14.45
C GLY A 284 -13.95 27.37 -13.94
N ALA A 285 -14.87 27.81 -13.07
CA ALA A 285 -16.02 27.03 -12.64
C ALA A 285 -16.86 26.53 -13.82
N ARG A 286 -17.16 27.41 -14.79
CA ARG A 286 -17.96 27.06 -15.98
C ARG A 286 -17.18 26.13 -16.91
N TYR A 287 -15.89 26.42 -17.10
CA TYR A 287 -15.03 25.65 -17.98
C TYR A 287 -14.78 24.23 -17.42
N THR A 288 -14.37 24.12 -16.15
CA THR A 288 -14.11 22.85 -15.47
C THR A 288 -15.36 22.00 -15.34
N THR A 289 -16.54 22.59 -15.10
CA THR A 289 -17.80 21.84 -15.14
C THR A 289 -18.02 21.18 -16.51
N ARG A 290 -17.74 21.89 -17.61
CA ARG A 290 -17.81 21.33 -18.98
C ARG A 290 -16.69 20.31 -19.26
N ALA A 291 -15.49 20.54 -18.73
CA ALA A 291 -14.38 19.60 -18.88
C ALA A 291 -14.67 18.27 -18.14
N LEU A 292 -15.19 18.35 -16.92
CA LEU A 292 -15.58 17.17 -16.12
C LEU A 292 -16.66 16.34 -16.82
N THR A 293 -17.60 16.94 -17.55
CA THR A 293 -18.56 16.18 -18.36
C THR A 293 -17.94 15.43 -19.53
N LYS A 294 -16.74 15.82 -19.98
CA LYS A 294 -15.97 15.10 -21.00
C LYS A 294 -15.00 14.07 -20.41
N GLY A 295 -14.80 14.07 -19.10
CA GLY A 295 -13.84 13.21 -18.40
C GLY A 295 -12.91 14.01 -17.47
N PRO A 296 -12.66 13.53 -16.24
CA PRO A 296 -11.66 14.07 -15.32
C PRO A 296 -10.26 14.26 -15.94
N SER A 297 -9.83 13.39 -16.86
CA SER A 297 -8.56 13.50 -17.60
C SER A 297 -8.36 14.83 -18.32
N HIS A 298 -9.42 15.39 -18.92
CA HIS A 298 -9.34 16.68 -19.60
C HIS A 298 -8.97 17.82 -18.66
N THR A 299 -9.40 17.76 -17.40
CA THR A 299 -9.04 18.78 -16.39
C THR A 299 -7.52 18.78 -16.15
N PHE A 300 -6.90 17.61 -16.08
CA PHE A 300 -5.45 17.50 -15.87
C PHE A 300 -4.63 17.90 -17.11
N LYS A 301 -5.12 17.67 -18.33
CA LYS A 301 -4.49 18.20 -19.56
C LYS A 301 -4.47 19.72 -19.57
N VAL A 302 -5.56 20.35 -19.15
CA VAL A 302 -5.66 21.80 -19.05
C VAL A 302 -4.76 22.33 -17.93
N LEU A 303 -4.65 21.62 -16.80
CA LEU A 303 -3.74 21.97 -15.72
C LEU A 303 -2.28 21.98 -16.20
N ALA A 304 -1.86 20.97 -16.95
CA ALA A 304 -0.51 20.89 -17.50
C ALA A 304 -0.22 22.06 -18.45
N LEU A 305 -1.15 22.39 -19.35
CA LEU A 305 -1.02 23.55 -20.23
C LEU A 305 -0.96 24.87 -19.44
N ALA A 306 -1.83 25.02 -18.44
CA ALA A 306 -1.83 26.18 -17.55
C ALA A 306 -0.51 26.35 -16.79
N ALA A 307 0.06 25.25 -16.29
CA ALA A 307 1.36 25.26 -15.62
C ALA A 307 2.52 25.59 -16.57
N ALA A 308 2.46 25.13 -17.83
CA ALA A 308 3.42 25.53 -18.86
C ALA A 308 3.32 27.03 -19.20
N ILE A 309 2.11 27.57 -19.36
CA ILE A 309 1.88 29.01 -19.56
C ILE A 309 2.41 29.81 -18.36
N ALA A 310 2.11 29.37 -17.15
CA ALA A 310 2.61 29.99 -15.92
C ALA A 310 4.15 29.95 -15.85
N SER A 311 4.79 28.86 -16.31
CA SER A 311 6.26 28.76 -16.36
C SER A 311 6.87 29.76 -17.35
N VAL A 312 6.25 30.00 -18.50
CA VAL A 312 6.70 31.02 -19.45
C VAL A 312 6.50 32.43 -18.89
N ALA A 313 5.34 32.69 -18.29
CA ALA A 313 5.05 33.98 -17.66
C ALA A 313 5.96 34.27 -16.46
N ALA A 314 6.39 33.24 -15.72
CA ALA A 314 7.37 33.32 -14.65
C ALA A 314 8.74 33.85 -15.12
N ILE A 315 9.18 33.52 -16.33
CA ILE A 315 10.40 34.11 -16.94
C ILE A 315 10.20 35.61 -17.13
N GLY A 316 9.05 36.01 -17.69
CA GLY A 316 8.69 37.42 -17.87
C GLY A 316 8.58 38.19 -16.56
N PHE A 317 8.08 37.55 -15.50
CA PHE A 317 8.03 38.12 -14.15
C PHE A 317 9.44 38.38 -13.59
N ALA A 318 10.30 37.37 -13.63
CA ALA A 318 11.68 37.48 -13.13
C ALA A 318 12.52 38.50 -13.91
N ALA A 319 12.33 38.60 -15.23
CA ALA A 319 13.05 39.53 -16.11
C ALA A 319 12.40 40.91 -16.26
N SER A 320 11.29 41.17 -15.55
CA SER A 320 10.45 42.36 -15.78
C SER A 320 11.22 43.68 -15.55
N PRO A 321 11.28 44.60 -16.55
CA PRO A 321 12.04 45.84 -16.44
C PRO A 321 11.29 46.93 -15.66
N ASN A 322 9.98 46.79 -15.49
CA ASN A 322 9.13 47.73 -14.77
C ASN A 322 7.98 47.00 -14.05
N ILE A 323 7.38 47.68 -13.08
CA ILE A 323 6.31 47.15 -12.25
C ILE A 323 5.07 46.74 -13.06
N VAL A 324 4.73 47.48 -14.13
CA VAL A 324 3.53 47.17 -14.94
C VAL A 324 3.69 45.81 -15.61
N LEU A 325 4.86 45.52 -16.19
CA LEU A 325 5.12 44.22 -16.81
C LEU A 325 5.23 43.11 -15.75
N ALA A 326 5.78 43.41 -14.57
CA ALA A 326 5.84 42.46 -13.46
C ALA A 326 4.42 42.07 -12.99
N VAL A 327 3.55 43.05 -12.76
CA VAL A 327 2.14 42.81 -12.37
C VAL A 327 1.40 42.07 -13.48
N ALA A 328 1.58 42.47 -14.75
CA ALA A 328 0.96 41.79 -15.89
C ALA A 328 1.39 40.32 -16.00
N ALA A 329 2.69 40.03 -15.85
CA ALA A 329 3.19 38.66 -15.84
C ALA A 329 2.60 37.85 -14.66
N ASN A 330 2.53 38.44 -13.47
CA ASN A 330 1.96 37.79 -12.30
C ASN A 330 0.45 37.49 -12.46
N CYS A 331 -0.30 38.41 -13.07
CA CYS A 331 -1.68 38.19 -13.46
C CYS A 331 -1.84 36.95 -14.34
N VAL A 332 -0.94 36.76 -15.32
CA VAL A 332 -0.96 35.57 -16.20
C VAL A 332 -0.65 34.29 -15.44
N ILE A 333 0.40 34.29 -14.61
CA ILE A 333 0.81 33.13 -13.77
C ILE A 333 -0.37 32.67 -12.91
N SER A 334 -0.93 33.61 -12.16
CA SER A 334 -1.97 33.35 -11.17
C SER A 334 -3.28 32.89 -11.82
N SER A 335 -3.72 33.59 -12.87
CA SER A 335 -4.97 33.27 -13.57
C SER A 335 -4.92 31.92 -14.28
N ALA A 336 -3.78 31.57 -14.89
CA ALA A 336 -3.62 30.30 -15.58
C ALA A 336 -3.84 29.12 -14.62
N LEU A 337 -3.23 29.16 -13.43
CA LEU A 337 -3.30 28.07 -12.45
C LEU A 337 -4.66 27.99 -11.73
N VAL A 338 -5.26 29.14 -11.41
CA VAL A 338 -6.52 29.20 -10.64
C VAL A 338 -7.73 28.66 -11.41
N ILE A 339 -7.78 28.85 -12.73
CA ILE A 339 -8.90 28.40 -13.58
C ILE A 339 -9.17 26.90 -13.44
N VAL A 340 -8.15 26.09 -13.20
CA VAL A 340 -8.23 24.62 -13.20
C VAL A 340 -8.40 24.04 -11.80
N GLY A 341 -8.01 24.78 -10.76
CA GLY A 341 -8.00 24.33 -9.37
C GLY A 341 -9.30 23.65 -8.91
N PRO A 342 -10.49 24.26 -9.05
CA PRO A 342 -11.75 23.64 -8.65
C PRO A 342 -12.03 22.30 -9.34
N GLY A 343 -11.66 22.16 -10.62
CA GLY A 343 -11.80 20.92 -11.36
C GLY A 343 -10.92 19.81 -10.80
N VAL A 344 -9.69 20.12 -10.38
CA VAL A 344 -8.76 19.15 -9.78
C VAL A 344 -9.34 18.58 -8.48
N PHE A 345 -9.82 19.46 -7.58
CA PHE A 345 -10.44 19.00 -6.32
C PHE A 345 -11.70 18.17 -6.56
N ALA A 346 -12.51 18.54 -7.56
CA ALA A 346 -13.67 17.74 -7.94
C ALA A 346 -13.26 16.36 -8.45
N SER A 347 -12.27 16.26 -9.36
CA SER A 347 -11.73 14.99 -9.83
C SER A 347 -11.17 14.13 -8.68
N LEU A 348 -10.39 14.73 -7.77
CA LEU A 348 -9.86 14.04 -6.60
C LEU A 348 -10.96 13.53 -5.67
N SER A 349 -12.04 14.29 -5.48
CA SER A 349 -13.17 13.87 -4.64
C SER A 349 -13.93 12.66 -5.21
N LEU A 350 -13.80 12.41 -6.52
CA LEU A 350 -14.35 11.24 -7.21
C LEU A 350 -13.39 10.05 -7.20
N ALA A 351 -12.07 10.33 -7.19
CA ALA A 351 -11.01 9.33 -7.20
C ALA A 351 -10.66 8.80 -5.81
N ILE A 352 -10.99 9.52 -4.74
CA ILE A 352 -10.73 9.09 -3.37
C ILE A 352 -12.03 8.54 -2.75
N PRO A 353 -12.03 7.31 -2.21
CA PRO A 353 -13.19 6.75 -1.53
C PRO A 353 -13.71 7.65 -0.40
N PRO A 354 -15.03 7.82 -0.22
CA PRO A 354 -15.60 8.72 0.80
C PRO A 354 -15.07 8.50 2.22
N ARG A 355 -14.85 7.24 2.62
CA ARG A 355 -14.37 6.86 3.96
C ARG A 355 -12.91 7.17 4.26
N ALA A 356 -12.10 7.44 3.23
CA ALA A 356 -10.70 7.81 3.34
C ALA A 356 -10.42 9.18 2.69
N ARG A 357 -11.47 9.98 2.44
CA ARG A 357 -11.38 11.22 1.68
C ARG A 357 -10.50 12.26 2.36
N SER A 358 -10.63 12.43 3.67
CA SER A 358 -9.79 13.38 4.41
C SER A 358 -8.34 12.93 4.39
N MET A 359 -8.07 11.63 4.58
CA MET A 359 -6.72 11.07 4.43
C MET A 359 -6.14 11.28 3.02
N GLY A 360 -6.89 11.01 1.96
CA GLY A 360 -6.42 11.15 0.59
C GLY A 360 -6.04 12.59 0.23
N PHE A 361 -6.77 13.58 0.75
CA PHE A 361 -6.37 14.99 0.62
C PHE A 361 -5.11 15.28 1.44
N SER A 362 -5.02 14.85 2.70
CA SER A 362 -3.90 15.22 3.57
C SER A 362 -2.58 14.55 3.24
N VAL A 363 -2.55 13.31 2.74
CA VAL A 363 -1.26 12.63 2.46
C VAL A 363 -0.42 13.42 1.46
N GLY A 364 -1.05 14.05 0.45
CA GLY A 364 -0.35 14.90 -0.50
C GLY A 364 0.35 16.12 0.14
N ALA A 365 -0.17 16.63 1.26
CA ALA A 365 0.44 17.77 1.95
C ALA A 365 1.86 17.46 2.46
N LEU A 366 2.13 16.22 2.87
CA LEU A 366 3.49 15.81 3.27
C LEU A 366 4.49 15.86 2.12
N TRP A 367 4.02 15.66 0.89
CA TRP A 367 4.87 15.75 -0.31
C TRP A 367 5.19 17.20 -0.70
N VAL A 368 4.55 18.19 -0.09
CA VAL A 368 4.94 19.60 -0.26
C VAL A 368 6.22 19.91 0.54
N LEU A 369 6.53 19.16 1.60
CA LEU A 369 7.65 19.44 2.51
C LEU A 369 9.01 19.52 1.82
N PRO A 370 9.42 18.59 0.92
CA PRO A 370 10.69 18.71 0.21
C PRO A 370 10.74 19.98 -0.65
N GLY A 371 9.61 20.36 -1.24
CA GLY A 371 9.46 21.56 -2.05
C GLY A 371 9.66 22.85 -1.26
N LEU A 372 9.23 22.91 0.00
CA LEU A 372 9.43 24.10 0.85
C LEU A 372 10.89 24.41 1.13
N MET A 373 11.80 23.44 0.99
CA MET A 373 13.25 23.66 1.11
C MET A 373 13.83 24.47 -0.05
N VAL A 374 13.10 24.60 -1.16
CA VAL A 374 13.51 25.45 -2.29
C VAL A 374 13.43 26.94 -1.92
N LEU A 375 12.55 27.35 -1.00
CA LEU A 375 12.33 28.77 -0.69
C LEU A 375 13.54 29.44 -0.01
N PRO A 376 14.16 28.85 1.05
CA PRO A 376 15.37 29.43 1.62
C PRO A 376 16.53 29.47 0.63
N PHE A 377 16.62 28.48 -0.27
CA PHE A 377 17.64 28.47 -1.34
C PHE A 377 17.41 29.61 -2.34
N VAL A 378 16.16 29.87 -2.74
CA VAL A 378 15.82 31.02 -3.58
C VAL A 378 16.15 32.34 -2.88
N GLY A 379 15.88 32.45 -1.59
CA GLY A 379 16.31 33.58 -0.76
C GLY A 379 17.83 33.78 -0.80
N TRP A 380 18.60 32.70 -0.61
CA TRP A 380 20.06 32.74 -0.68
C TRP A 380 20.57 33.19 -2.05
N VAL A 381 19.99 32.68 -3.14
CA VAL A 381 20.30 33.14 -4.51
C VAL A 381 19.96 34.63 -4.67
N GLY A 382 18.82 35.06 -4.14
CA GLY A 382 18.41 36.46 -4.12
C GLY A 382 19.44 37.36 -3.42
N ASP A 383 19.91 36.94 -2.24
CA ASP A 383 20.87 37.67 -1.41
C ASP A 383 22.26 37.81 -2.10
N HIS A 384 22.69 36.82 -2.91
CA HIS A 384 24.04 36.79 -3.49
C HIS A 384 24.13 37.18 -4.97
N LEU A 385 23.12 36.81 -5.76
CA LEU A 385 23.09 36.99 -7.21
C LEU A 385 22.02 37.99 -7.66
N GLY A 386 21.15 38.44 -6.75
CA GLY A 386 20.04 39.34 -6.99
C GLY A 386 18.70 38.61 -7.12
N PHE A 387 17.65 39.25 -6.63
CA PHE A 387 16.32 38.62 -6.47
C PHE A 387 15.67 38.16 -7.78
N ARG A 388 16.00 38.79 -8.91
CA ARG A 388 15.58 38.34 -10.24
C ARG A 388 16.06 36.92 -10.56
N TRP A 389 17.31 36.61 -10.21
CA TRP A 389 17.86 35.26 -10.37
C TRP A 389 17.25 34.27 -9.39
N GLY A 390 16.95 34.72 -8.16
CA GLY A 390 16.15 33.94 -7.21
C GLY A 390 14.81 33.50 -7.81
N MET A 391 14.06 34.43 -8.40
CA MET A 391 12.80 34.10 -9.07
C MET A 391 12.97 33.18 -10.28
N ALA A 392 14.06 33.35 -11.04
CA ALA A 392 14.34 32.49 -12.20
C ALA A 392 14.54 31.01 -11.81
N VAL A 393 15.02 30.71 -10.60
CA VAL A 393 15.13 29.34 -10.07
C VAL A 393 13.77 28.64 -9.98
N MET A 394 12.67 29.37 -9.79
CA MET A 394 11.33 28.78 -9.69
C MET A 394 10.78 28.30 -11.03
N VAL A 395 11.31 28.80 -12.17
CA VAL A 395 10.86 28.42 -13.52
C VAL A 395 11.09 26.93 -13.80
N PRO A 396 12.31 26.37 -13.69
CA PRO A 396 12.51 24.94 -13.91
C PRO A 396 11.75 24.08 -12.90
N VAL A 397 11.60 24.53 -11.65
CA VAL A 397 10.82 23.82 -10.62
C VAL A 397 9.35 23.71 -11.04
N LEU A 398 8.73 24.81 -11.49
CA LEU A 398 7.35 24.80 -11.96
C LEU A 398 7.18 23.94 -13.22
N MET A 399 8.15 23.99 -14.14
CA MET A 399 8.14 23.20 -15.38
C MET A 399 8.20 21.69 -15.11
N VAL A 400 9.05 21.25 -14.19
CA VAL A 400 9.11 19.83 -13.77
C VAL A 400 7.76 19.39 -13.19
N GLY A 401 7.15 20.21 -12.33
CA GLY A 401 5.81 19.95 -11.80
C GLY A 401 4.75 19.83 -12.89
N ALA A 402 4.81 20.69 -13.91
CA ALA A 402 3.91 20.68 -15.07
C ALA A 402 4.04 19.41 -15.92
N LEU A 403 5.27 18.93 -16.13
CA LEU A 403 5.54 17.69 -16.87
C LEU A 403 5.00 16.47 -16.12
N ILE A 404 5.27 16.36 -14.81
CA ILE A 404 4.80 15.23 -14.02
C ILE A 404 3.26 15.21 -13.98
N ILE A 405 2.61 16.35 -13.73
CA ILE A 405 1.15 16.41 -13.61
C ILE A 405 0.42 16.09 -14.92
N SER A 406 1.05 16.34 -16.08
CA SER A 406 0.48 16.00 -17.39
C SER A 406 0.19 14.51 -17.55
N SER A 407 1.03 13.66 -16.96
CA SER A 407 0.89 12.20 -16.99
C SER A 407 -0.29 11.69 -16.15
N VAL A 408 -0.89 12.50 -15.28
CA VAL A 408 -2.05 12.10 -14.48
C VAL A 408 -3.29 11.91 -15.36
N SER A 409 -3.36 12.64 -16.48
CA SER A 409 -4.50 12.57 -17.40
C SER A 409 -4.69 11.19 -18.04
N GLU A 410 -3.66 10.35 -18.04
CA GLU A 410 -3.71 8.98 -18.57
C GLU A 410 -4.26 7.96 -17.55
N LEU A 411 -4.35 8.32 -16.26
CA LEU A 411 -4.68 7.39 -15.18
C LEU A 411 -5.98 7.70 -14.45
N ILE A 412 -6.33 8.98 -14.32
CA ILE A 412 -7.36 9.42 -13.38
C ILE A 412 -8.75 8.86 -13.70
N ASP A 413 -9.11 8.72 -14.97
CA ASP A 413 -10.41 8.20 -15.38
C ASP A 413 -10.57 6.71 -14.98
N ASP A 414 -9.50 5.93 -15.17
CA ASP A 414 -9.43 4.51 -14.81
C ASP A 414 -9.49 4.29 -13.29
N ASP A 415 -8.81 5.15 -12.52
CA ASP A 415 -8.81 5.07 -11.05
C ASP A 415 -10.18 5.43 -10.48
N ILE A 416 -10.85 6.45 -11.04
CA ILE A 416 -12.23 6.81 -10.66
C ILE A 416 -13.18 5.64 -10.97
N ALA A 417 -13.11 5.07 -12.18
CA ALA A 417 -13.94 3.93 -12.55
C ALA A 417 -13.73 2.72 -11.63
N GLN A 418 -12.52 2.52 -11.11
CA GLN A 418 -12.21 1.45 -10.16
C GLN A 418 -12.86 1.68 -8.79
N VAL A 419 -12.75 2.89 -8.23
CA VAL A 419 -13.34 3.23 -6.92
C VAL A 419 -14.86 3.07 -6.96
N TRP A 420 -15.49 3.49 -8.06
CA TRP A 420 -16.93 3.39 -8.24
C TRP A 420 -17.40 1.94 -8.44
N ARG A 421 -16.62 1.11 -9.16
CA ARG A 421 -16.91 -0.33 -9.28
C ARG A 421 -16.88 -1.01 -7.91
N GLY A 422 -15.91 -0.70 -7.04
CA GLY A 422 -15.87 -1.30 -5.70
C GLY A 422 -17.05 -0.91 -4.83
N ALA A 423 -17.46 0.36 -4.87
CA ALA A 423 -18.66 0.83 -4.17
C ALA A 423 -19.94 0.11 -4.66
N ALA A 424 -20.07 -0.08 -5.99
CA ALA A 424 -21.22 -0.76 -6.58
C ALA A 424 -21.27 -2.26 -6.22
N THR A 425 -20.14 -2.97 -6.33
CA THR A 425 -20.02 -4.40 -5.95
C THR A 425 -20.49 -4.63 -4.52
N ARG A 426 -20.04 -3.80 -3.60
CA ARG A 426 -20.41 -3.91 -2.19
C ARG A 426 -21.93 -3.78 -1.97
N VAL A 427 -22.55 -2.80 -2.61
CA VAL A 427 -24.00 -2.59 -2.41
C VAL A 427 -24.79 -3.75 -3.01
N GLN A 428 -24.40 -4.25 -4.18
CA GLN A 428 -25.02 -5.46 -4.74
C GLN A 428 -24.98 -6.63 -3.73
N MET A 429 -23.87 -6.82 -3.03
CA MET A 429 -23.77 -7.85 -1.98
C MET A 429 -24.63 -7.57 -0.75
N LEU A 430 -24.72 -6.32 -0.30
CA LEU A 430 -25.59 -5.96 0.83
C LEU A 430 -27.08 -6.12 0.47
N GLU A 431 -27.46 -5.91 -0.79
CA GLU A 431 -28.80 -6.20 -1.28
C GLU A 431 -29.07 -7.71 -1.35
N GLN A 432 -28.10 -8.51 -1.80
CA GLN A 432 -28.17 -9.98 -1.75
C GLN A 432 -28.27 -10.49 -0.30
N ARG A 433 -27.61 -9.81 0.66
CA ARG A 433 -27.76 -10.08 2.11
C ARG A 433 -29.18 -9.93 2.57
N ALA A 434 -29.82 -8.82 2.20
CA ALA A 434 -31.20 -8.54 2.57
C ALA A 434 -32.17 -9.58 2.00
N LYS A 435 -31.79 -10.28 0.93
CA LYS A 435 -32.55 -11.36 0.29
C LYS A 435 -32.22 -12.76 0.80
N GLY A 436 -31.21 -12.91 1.66
CA GLY A 436 -30.78 -14.20 2.23
C GLY A 436 -29.91 -15.07 1.29
N GLU A 437 -29.33 -14.49 0.24
CA GLU A 437 -28.60 -15.20 -0.83
C GLU A 437 -27.08 -14.93 -0.79
N LEU A 438 -26.53 -14.51 0.35
CA LEU A 438 -25.15 -14.01 0.41
C LEU A 438 -24.09 -15.11 0.26
N PRO A 439 -23.08 -14.90 -0.60
CA PRO A 439 -21.77 -15.50 -0.37
C PRO A 439 -21.10 -14.86 0.85
N LEU A 440 -20.48 -15.67 1.70
CA LEU A 440 -19.64 -15.23 2.84
C LEU A 440 -18.44 -14.41 2.37
N LEU A 441 -17.82 -14.81 1.25
CA LEU A 441 -16.73 -14.10 0.59
C LEU A 441 -17.09 -13.85 -0.87
N SER A 442 -16.88 -12.62 -1.33
CA SER A 442 -16.92 -12.30 -2.75
C SER A 442 -15.68 -11.52 -3.16
N VAL A 443 -15.07 -11.98 -4.24
CA VAL A 443 -13.95 -11.35 -4.93
C VAL A 443 -14.45 -10.94 -6.31
N ARG A 444 -14.21 -9.68 -6.68
CA ARG A 444 -14.57 -9.15 -8.00
C ARG A 444 -13.42 -8.44 -8.66
N GLY A 445 -13.04 -8.88 -9.85
CA GLY A 445 -12.02 -8.28 -10.70
C GLY A 445 -10.68 -8.08 -10.01
N ALA A 446 -10.28 -8.98 -9.12
CA ALA A 446 -9.05 -8.83 -8.34
C ALA A 446 -7.81 -8.89 -9.24
N GLU A 447 -7.02 -7.82 -9.20
CA GLU A 447 -5.71 -7.71 -9.85
C GLU A 447 -4.65 -7.48 -8.77
N VAL A 448 -3.56 -8.24 -8.83
CA VAL A 448 -2.44 -8.15 -7.87
C VAL A 448 -1.16 -8.24 -8.66
N ALA A 449 -0.24 -7.30 -8.40
CA ALA A 449 1.11 -7.28 -8.92
C ALA A 449 2.14 -7.25 -7.79
N TYR A 450 3.32 -7.83 -8.07
CA TYR A 450 4.52 -7.68 -7.26
C TYR A 450 5.53 -6.88 -8.07
N GLY A 451 5.70 -5.60 -7.73
CA GLY A 451 6.47 -4.67 -8.56
C GLY A 451 5.82 -4.52 -9.95
N ASP A 452 6.61 -4.72 -11.00
CA ASP A 452 6.14 -4.61 -12.38
C ASP A 452 5.51 -5.92 -12.92
N VAL A 453 5.55 -7.00 -12.14
CA VAL A 453 5.02 -8.31 -12.56
C VAL A 453 3.61 -8.51 -12.02
N ARG A 454 2.63 -8.49 -12.92
CA ARG A 454 1.24 -8.81 -12.60
C ARG A 454 1.04 -10.32 -12.49
N VAL A 455 0.36 -10.74 -11.43
CA VAL A 455 0.09 -12.16 -11.14
C VAL A 455 -1.39 -12.49 -11.27
N LEU A 456 -2.30 -11.61 -10.85
CA LEU A 456 -3.75 -11.80 -11.02
C LEU A 456 -4.30 -10.82 -12.07
N PHE A 457 -5.19 -11.30 -12.93
CA PHE A 457 -5.72 -10.57 -14.08
C PHE A 457 -7.26 -10.50 -14.04
N GLY A 458 -7.82 -9.97 -12.94
CA GLY A 458 -9.26 -9.76 -12.83
C GLY A 458 -10.00 -11.01 -12.36
N VAL A 459 -9.58 -11.59 -11.24
CA VAL A 459 -10.18 -12.80 -10.68
C VAL A 459 -11.53 -12.49 -10.02
N ASP A 460 -12.54 -13.29 -10.36
CA ASP A 460 -13.85 -13.34 -9.69
C ASP A 460 -14.01 -14.67 -8.94
N LEU A 461 -14.49 -14.62 -7.70
CA LEU A 461 -14.70 -15.81 -6.86
C LEU A 461 -15.79 -15.54 -5.81
N ASP A 462 -16.72 -16.47 -5.63
CA ASP A 462 -17.74 -16.43 -4.58
C ASP A 462 -17.65 -17.68 -3.71
N VAL A 463 -17.86 -17.53 -2.41
CA VAL A 463 -17.87 -18.64 -1.46
C VAL A 463 -19.03 -18.46 -0.50
N HIS A 464 -19.94 -19.42 -0.44
CA HIS A 464 -21.10 -19.39 0.45
C HIS A 464 -20.75 -19.93 1.84
N GLU A 465 -21.57 -19.56 2.84
CA GLU A 465 -21.35 -20.02 4.22
C GLU A 465 -21.51 -21.54 4.32
N GLY A 466 -20.54 -22.20 4.96
CA GLY A 466 -20.49 -23.67 5.10
C GLY A 466 -20.08 -24.42 3.82
N GLU A 467 -19.72 -23.71 2.75
CA GLU A 467 -19.29 -24.32 1.49
C GLU A 467 -17.81 -24.74 1.55
N VAL A 468 -17.46 -25.84 0.87
CA VAL A 468 -16.07 -26.21 0.58
C VAL A 468 -15.82 -26.04 -0.91
N ILE A 469 -14.97 -25.09 -1.27
CA ILE A 469 -14.56 -24.86 -2.65
C ILE A 469 -13.14 -25.35 -2.89
N ALA A 470 -12.90 -25.95 -4.06
CA ALA A 470 -11.55 -26.30 -4.51
C ALA A 470 -11.03 -25.24 -5.47
N LEU A 471 -9.87 -24.64 -5.16
CA LEU A 471 -9.14 -23.77 -6.07
C LEU A 471 -7.99 -24.56 -6.71
N LEU A 472 -8.20 -24.99 -7.95
CA LEU A 472 -7.28 -25.82 -8.71
C LEU A 472 -6.49 -25.01 -9.73
N GLY A 473 -5.33 -25.50 -10.12
CA GLY A 473 -4.51 -24.89 -11.15
C GLY A 473 -3.05 -25.31 -11.08
N THR A 474 -2.28 -24.98 -12.12
CA THR A 474 -0.85 -25.29 -12.19
C THR A 474 -0.03 -24.47 -11.20
N ASN A 475 1.24 -24.87 -11.01
CA ASN A 475 2.19 -24.08 -10.22
C ASN A 475 2.44 -22.73 -10.89
N GLY A 476 2.43 -21.67 -10.09
CA GLY A 476 2.52 -20.30 -10.61
C GLY A 476 1.23 -19.76 -11.22
N ALA A 477 0.10 -20.48 -11.15
CA ALA A 477 -1.19 -19.99 -11.66
C ALA A 477 -1.75 -18.78 -10.89
N GLY A 478 -1.21 -18.46 -9.70
CA GLY A 478 -1.63 -17.31 -8.88
C GLY A 478 -2.51 -17.65 -7.67
N LYS A 479 -2.73 -18.95 -7.38
CA LYS A 479 -3.58 -19.44 -6.27
C LYS A 479 -3.18 -18.86 -4.91
N SER A 480 -1.92 -19.05 -4.49
CA SER A 480 -1.41 -18.49 -3.23
C SER A 480 -1.45 -16.95 -3.20
N THR A 481 -1.34 -16.28 -4.35
CA THR A 481 -1.46 -14.82 -4.45
C THR A 481 -2.90 -14.37 -4.19
N LEU A 482 -3.90 -15.10 -4.71
CA LEU A 482 -5.31 -14.83 -4.42
C LEU A 482 -5.60 -14.98 -2.92
N LEU A 483 -5.12 -16.06 -2.30
CA LEU A 483 -5.28 -16.27 -0.85
C LEU A 483 -4.62 -15.14 -0.04
N LYS A 484 -3.40 -14.73 -0.42
CA LYS A 484 -2.72 -13.58 0.21
C LYS A 484 -3.47 -12.27 0.02
N ALA A 485 -4.16 -12.08 -1.10
CA ALA A 485 -4.99 -10.89 -1.32
C ALA A 485 -6.22 -10.91 -0.40
N ILE A 486 -6.87 -12.07 -0.24
CA ILE A 486 -8.03 -12.24 0.66
C ILE A 486 -7.63 -12.03 2.13
N SER A 487 -6.46 -12.54 2.55
CA SER A 487 -5.93 -12.33 3.91
C SER A 487 -5.27 -10.96 4.14
N GLY A 488 -5.20 -10.11 3.11
CA GLY A 488 -4.59 -8.77 3.16
C GLY A 488 -3.06 -8.75 3.26
N VAL A 489 -2.40 -9.91 3.13
CA VAL A 489 -0.94 -10.04 3.11
C VAL A 489 -0.38 -9.44 1.82
N ALA A 490 -1.06 -9.67 0.70
CA ALA A 490 -0.85 -8.95 -0.55
C ALA A 490 -1.96 -7.91 -0.71
N ILE A 491 -1.63 -6.74 -1.24
CA ILE A 491 -2.61 -5.68 -1.49
C ILE A 491 -3.09 -5.82 -2.93
N ALA A 492 -4.41 -5.88 -3.15
CA ALA A 492 -4.98 -5.83 -4.48
C ALA A 492 -4.79 -4.43 -5.08
N ASP A 493 -4.20 -4.38 -6.29
CA ASP A 493 -4.06 -3.15 -7.06
C ASP A 493 -5.41 -2.70 -7.62
N ARG A 494 -6.23 -3.68 -8.04
CA ARG A 494 -7.60 -3.50 -8.51
C ARG A 494 -8.53 -4.61 -8.06
N GLY A 495 -9.81 -4.35 -8.25
CA GLY A 495 -10.88 -5.24 -7.81
C GLY A 495 -11.36 -4.93 -6.40
N THR A 496 -12.19 -5.81 -5.87
CA THR A 496 -12.80 -5.66 -4.55
C THR A 496 -12.92 -7.03 -3.90
N VAL A 497 -12.59 -7.08 -2.61
CA VAL A 497 -12.73 -8.26 -1.74
C VAL A 497 -13.66 -7.87 -0.60
N VAL A 498 -14.82 -8.49 -0.54
CA VAL A 498 -15.83 -8.25 0.49
C VAL A 498 -16.05 -9.55 1.27
N PHE A 499 -15.99 -9.45 2.60
CA PHE A 499 -16.15 -10.57 3.51
C PHE A 499 -17.20 -10.25 4.56
N ASP A 500 -18.21 -11.12 4.69
CA ASP A 500 -19.35 -10.95 5.61
C ASP A 500 -19.99 -9.54 5.52
N GLY A 501 -20.07 -8.98 4.30
CA GLY A 501 -20.59 -7.65 4.02
C GLY A 501 -19.66 -6.46 4.32
N ARG A 502 -18.44 -6.69 4.78
CA ARG A 502 -17.39 -5.67 4.98
C ARG A 502 -16.41 -5.68 3.80
N ASP A 503 -16.11 -4.52 3.25
CA ASP A 503 -15.00 -4.37 2.30
C ASP A 503 -13.65 -4.50 3.03
N ILE A 504 -12.87 -5.53 2.69
CA ILE A 504 -11.56 -5.84 3.26
C ILE A 504 -10.41 -5.67 2.25
N THR A 505 -10.69 -5.16 1.04
CA THR A 505 -9.73 -5.04 -0.07
C THR A 505 -8.40 -4.39 0.33
N HIS A 506 -8.47 -3.42 1.24
CA HIS A 506 -7.31 -2.66 1.72
C HIS A 506 -7.08 -2.80 3.23
N ALA A 507 -7.82 -3.69 3.90
CA ALA A 507 -7.62 -3.97 5.31
C ALA A 507 -6.29 -4.71 5.52
N PRO A 508 -5.54 -4.39 6.59
CA PRO A 508 -4.32 -5.11 6.90
C PRO A 508 -4.60 -6.48 7.56
N PRO A 509 -3.69 -7.46 7.48
CA PRO A 509 -3.93 -8.83 7.95
C PRO A 509 -4.36 -8.91 9.43
N GLU A 510 -3.80 -8.06 10.28
CA GLU A 510 -4.12 -8.00 11.71
C GLU A 510 -5.55 -7.51 11.99
N GLU A 511 -6.20 -6.86 11.03
CA GLU A 511 -7.60 -6.46 11.09
C GLU A 511 -8.54 -7.45 10.40
N ILE A 512 -8.03 -8.20 9.43
CA ILE A 512 -8.77 -9.25 8.72
C ILE A 512 -8.90 -10.52 9.57
N ALA A 513 -7.82 -10.95 10.23
CA ALA A 513 -7.83 -12.18 11.02
C ALA A 513 -8.92 -12.20 12.12
N PRO A 514 -9.16 -11.11 12.88
CA PRO A 514 -10.26 -11.05 13.85
C PRO A 514 -11.67 -11.13 13.26
N LEU A 515 -11.84 -10.93 11.96
CA LEU A 515 -13.13 -11.14 11.27
C LEU A 515 -13.45 -12.63 11.10
N GLY A 516 -12.47 -13.50 11.33
CA GLY A 516 -12.62 -14.95 11.23
C GLY A 516 -12.04 -15.55 9.96
N ILE A 517 -11.12 -14.86 9.27
CA ILE A 517 -10.36 -15.44 8.15
C ILE A 517 -9.04 -16.02 8.68
N ALA A 518 -8.80 -17.30 8.44
CA ALA A 518 -7.53 -17.96 8.71
C ALA A 518 -6.92 -18.53 7.43
N GLN A 519 -5.61 -18.40 7.27
CA GLN A 519 -4.86 -18.96 6.15
C GLN A 519 -3.81 -19.93 6.68
N VAL A 520 -3.80 -21.16 6.15
CA VAL A 520 -2.73 -22.14 6.32
C VAL A 520 -1.85 -22.09 5.07
N PRO A 521 -0.60 -21.61 5.14
CA PRO A 521 0.28 -21.52 3.98
C PRO A 521 0.86 -22.89 3.59
N GLY A 522 1.10 -23.10 2.29
CA GLY A 522 1.64 -24.35 1.76
C GLY A 522 3.08 -24.60 2.18
N GLY A 523 3.32 -25.79 2.75
CA GLY A 523 4.66 -26.26 3.17
C GLY A 523 5.36 -25.40 4.24
N GLN A 524 4.71 -24.36 4.75
CA GLN A 524 5.26 -23.35 5.66
C GLN A 524 4.16 -22.84 6.58
N GLY A 525 3.80 -23.62 7.60
CA GLY A 525 2.70 -23.29 8.51
C GLY A 525 3.07 -23.25 9.99
N VAL A 526 4.31 -23.58 10.34
CA VAL A 526 4.77 -23.76 11.73
C VAL A 526 6.05 -22.98 12.00
N PHE A 527 6.27 -22.62 13.26
CA PHE A 527 7.54 -22.08 13.74
C PHE A 527 8.45 -23.26 14.14
N PRO A 528 9.42 -23.66 13.28
CA PRO A 528 10.14 -24.93 13.44
C PRO A 528 10.97 -25.00 14.72
N THR A 529 11.46 -23.85 15.19
CA THR A 529 12.30 -23.73 16.39
C THR A 529 11.50 -23.71 17.69
N LEU A 530 10.18 -23.54 17.63
CA LEU A 530 9.30 -23.55 18.80
C LEU A 530 8.74 -24.96 19.01
N SER A 531 8.45 -25.31 20.26
CA SER A 531 7.75 -26.55 20.56
C SER A 531 6.32 -26.56 20.00
N VAL A 532 5.70 -27.73 19.93
CA VAL A 532 4.27 -27.85 19.58
C VAL A 532 3.40 -26.98 20.50
N ALA A 533 3.64 -27.03 21.81
CA ALA A 533 2.90 -26.24 22.79
C ALA A 533 3.10 -24.72 22.58
N GLU A 534 4.30 -24.30 22.22
CA GLU A 534 4.62 -22.90 21.94
C GLU A 534 3.97 -22.41 20.65
N ASN A 535 3.98 -23.24 19.59
CA ASN A 535 3.27 -22.97 18.34
C ASN A 535 1.77 -22.73 18.59
N LEU A 536 1.11 -23.64 19.31
CA LEU A 536 -0.32 -23.51 19.68
C LEU A 536 -0.56 -22.25 20.53
N ARG A 537 0.34 -21.92 21.46
CA ARG A 537 0.25 -20.69 22.27
C ARG A 537 0.32 -19.43 21.41
N VAL A 538 1.25 -19.36 20.45
CA VAL A 538 1.42 -18.22 19.54
C VAL A 538 0.20 -18.07 18.63
N ALA A 539 -0.33 -19.17 18.12
CA ALA A 539 -1.54 -19.16 17.28
C ALA A 539 -2.77 -18.56 17.99
N GLY A 540 -2.84 -18.70 19.32
CA GLY A 540 -3.86 -18.08 20.17
C GLY A 540 -3.63 -16.60 20.51
N TRP A 541 -2.83 -15.84 19.75
CA TRP A 541 -2.49 -14.44 20.06
C TRP A 541 -3.71 -13.51 20.18
N MET A 542 -4.79 -13.76 19.43
CA MET A 542 -6.05 -13.00 19.51
C MET A 542 -6.78 -13.24 20.85
N LEU A 543 -6.46 -14.33 21.53
CA LEU A 543 -7.01 -14.74 22.82
C LEU A 543 -6.05 -14.41 23.99
N ARG A 544 -5.03 -13.56 23.77
CA ARG A 544 -4.02 -13.23 24.81
C ARG A 544 -4.59 -12.75 26.14
N SER A 545 -5.75 -12.07 26.11
CA SER A 545 -6.45 -11.56 27.30
C SER A 545 -7.49 -12.53 27.86
N LYS A 546 -7.72 -13.68 27.21
CA LYS A 546 -8.72 -14.70 27.58
C LYS A 546 -8.03 -16.05 27.79
N GLY A 547 -7.22 -16.14 28.84
CA GLY A 547 -6.38 -17.31 29.13
C GLY A 547 -7.14 -18.63 29.17
N ASP A 548 -8.28 -18.67 29.86
CA ASP A 548 -9.11 -19.88 30.00
C ASP A 548 -9.70 -20.33 28.66
N LEU A 549 -10.26 -19.39 27.89
CA LEU A 549 -10.81 -19.69 26.56
C LEU A 549 -9.72 -20.17 25.61
N ARG A 550 -8.51 -19.59 25.67
CA ARG A 550 -7.37 -20.05 24.87
C ARG A 550 -7.01 -21.49 25.24
N HIS A 551 -6.95 -21.80 26.53
CA HIS A 551 -6.65 -23.16 27.00
C HIS A 551 -7.71 -24.16 26.52
N GLU A 552 -9.01 -23.81 26.66
CA GLU A 552 -10.11 -24.63 26.17
C GLU A 552 -10.00 -24.91 24.67
N ARG A 553 -9.71 -23.89 23.85
CA ARG A 553 -9.58 -24.04 22.40
C ARG A 553 -8.34 -24.84 22.00
N VAL A 554 -7.23 -24.70 22.72
CA VAL A 554 -6.04 -25.53 22.51
C VAL A 554 -6.35 -27.00 22.81
N GLU A 555 -7.05 -27.30 23.92
CA GLU A 555 -7.47 -28.68 24.21
C GLU A 555 -8.39 -29.24 23.11
N LYS A 556 -9.36 -28.45 22.63
CA LYS A 556 -10.20 -28.84 21.48
C LYS A 556 -9.37 -29.14 20.23
N SER A 557 -8.35 -28.32 19.92
CA SER A 557 -7.43 -28.60 18.81
C SER A 557 -6.66 -29.90 19.02
N LEU A 558 -6.22 -30.20 20.24
CA LEU A 558 -5.51 -31.44 20.56
C LEU A 558 -6.42 -32.67 20.49
N ASP A 559 -7.71 -32.53 20.77
CA ASP A 559 -8.68 -33.62 20.61
C ASP A 559 -8.93 -33.94 19.12
N VAL A 560 -8.89 -32.93 18.24
CA VAL A 560 -8.94 -33.13 16.77
C VAL A 560 -7.64 -33.76 16.25
N PHE A 561 -6.49 -33.39 16.80
CA PHE A 561 -5.17 -33.87 16.39
C PHE A 561 -4.43 -34.58 17.54
N PRO A 562 -4.89 -35.77 17.98
CA PRO A 562 -4.40 -36.43 19.20
C PRO A 562 -2.91 -36.77 19.18
N VAL A 563 -2.32 -36.93 17.98
CA VAL A 563 -0.88 -37.17 17.81
C VAL A 563 -0.02 -36.02 18.36
N LEU A 564 -0.54 -34.78 18.36
CA LEU A 564 0.18 -33.61 18.85
C LEU A 564 0.27 -33.59 20.38
N ARG A 565 -0.69 -34.21 21.09
CA ARG A 565 -0.68 -34.28 22.57
C ARG A 565 0.53 -35.04 23.11
N GLN A 566 1.03 -36.01 22.34
CA GLN A 566 2.22 -36.80 22.69
C GLN A 566 3.53 -36.08 22.38
N ARG A 567 3.48 -34.95 21.67
CA ARG A 567 4.62 -34.24 21.09
C ARG A 567 4.69 -32.78 21.55
N LEU A 568 3.97 -32.41 22.61
CA LEU A 568 3.81 -31.01 23.06
C LEU A 568 5.15 -30.30 23.33
N GLU A 569 6.13 -31.03 23.87
CA GLU A 569 7.45 -30.52 24.22
C GLU A 569 8.47 -30.62 23.07
N ASP A 570 8.13 -31.35 22.00
CA ASP A 570 9.03 -31.52 20.86
C ASP A 570 9.03 -30.24 20.01
N PRO A 571 10.20 -29.78 19.53
CA PRO A 571 10.30 -28.77 18.49
C PRO A 571 9.49 -29.16 17.25
N ALA A 572 8.79 -28.21 16.63
CA ALA A 572 8.00 -28.49 15.43
C ALA A 572 8.87 -29.00 14.25
N ALA A 573 10.17 -28.67 14.23
CA ALA A 573 11.14 -29.19 13.27
C ALA A 573 11.32 -30.72 13.33
N ASP A 574 11.10 -31.34 14.49
CA ASP A 574 11.30 -32.79 14.71
C ASP A 574 10.07 -33.63 14.30
N LEU A 575 8.97 -32.96 13.99
CA LEU A 575 7.74 -33.59 13.49
C LEU A 575 7.90 -34.06 12.05
N SER A 576 7.21 -35.15 11.68
CA SER A 576 7.07 -35.53 10.27
C SER A 576 6.27 -34.47 9.49
N GLY A 577 6.43 -34.39 8.16
CA GLY A 577 5.69 -33.42 7.34
C GLY A 577 4.17 -33.48 7.54
N GLY A 578 3.62 -34.69 7.72
CA GLY A 578 2.20 -34.86 8.05
C GLY A 578 1.83 -34.30 9.42
N GLN A 579 2.66 -34.53 10.43
CA GLN A 579 2.46 -33.97 11.77
C GLN A 579 2.63 -32.45 11.80
N GLN A 580 3.53 -31.88 11.00
CA GLN A 580 3.66 -30.43 10.82
C GLN A 580 2.41 -29.84 10.18
N GLN A 581 1.83 -30.51 9.19
CA GLN A 581 0.56 -30.09 8.57
C GLN A 581 -0.61 -30.14 9.57
N MET A 582 -0.68 -31.19 10.40
CA MET A 582 -1.65 -31.28 11.49
C MET A 582 -1.48 -30.14 12.50
N LEU A 583 -0.24 -29.78 12.87
CA LEU A 583 0.04 -28.65 13.75
C LEU A 583 -0.40 -27.32 13.12
N ALA A 584 -0.12 -27.12 11.82
CA ALA A 584 -0.54 -25.91 11.10
C ALA A 584 -2.07 -25.74 11.08
N LEU A 585 -2.81 -26.82 10.82
CA LEU A 585 -4.28 -26.83 10.90
C LEU A 585 -4.78 -26.60 12.34
N ALA A 586 -4.16 -27.25 13.33
CA ALA A 586 -4.49 -27.07 14.74
C ALA A 586 -4.35 -25.61 15.18
N MET A 587 -3.30 -24.93 14.71
CA MET A 587 -3.07 -23.52 14.97
C MET A 587 -4.11 -22.61 14.33
N ALA A 588 -4.50 -22.87 13.08
CA ALA A 588 -5.56 -22.11 12.43
C ALA A 588 -6.91 -22.27 13.17
N PHE A 589 -7.18 -23.46 13.68
CA PHE A 589 -8.43 -23.80 14.36
C PHE A 589 -8.60 -23.13 15.74
N ILE A 590 -7.52 -22.81 16.46
CA ILE A 590 -7.59 -22.16 17.79
C ILE A 590 -8.44 -20.88 17.77
N ASN A 591 -8.54 -20.22 16.62
CA ASN A 591 -9.31 -18.99 16.51
C ASN A 591 -10.78 -19.20 16.10
N GLU A 592 -11.22 -20.44 15.80
CA GLU A 592 -12.54 -20.78 15.28
C GLU A 592 -12.90 -19.91 14.05
N PRO A 593 -12.18 -20.07 12.92
CA PRO A 593 -12.39 -19.23 11.76
C PRO A 593 -13.77 -19.47 11.13
N LYS A 594 -14.37 -18.41 10.60
CA LYS A 594 -15.54 -18.49 9.71
C LYS A 594 -15.14 -18.95 8.31
N LEU A 595 -13.95 -18.55 7.87
CA LEU A 595 -13.36 -18.91 6.59
C LEU A 595 -11.93 -19.44 6.80
N LEU A 596 -11.71 -20.70 6.46
CA LEU A 596 -10.41 -21.34 6.47
C LEU A 596 -9.89 -21.51 5.04
N MET A 597 -8.77 -20.88 4.72
CA MET A 597 -8.09 -21.06 3.44
C MET A 597 -6.87 -21.96 3.64
N ILE A 598 -6.81 -23.08 2.94
CA ILE A 598 -5.72 -24.05 3.01
C ILE A 598 -4.97 -24.01 1.69
N ASP A 599 -3.73 -23.53 1.71
CA ASP A 599 -2.86 -23.49 0.56
C ASP A 599 -2.09 -24.82 0.47
N GLU A 600 -2.50 -25.73 -0.42
CA GLU A 600 -1.86 -27.05 -0.66
C GLU A 600 -1.85 -28.00 0.56
N LEU A 601 -2.92 -28.79 0.70
CA LEU A 601 -3.06 -29.75 1.81
C LEU A 601 -2.23 -31.02 1.61
N SER A 602 -2.20 -31.55 0.38
CA SER A 602 -1.69 -32.89 0.09
C SER A 602 -0.22 -32.96 -0.33
N LEU A 603 0.44 -31.81 -0.53
CA LEU A 603 1.78 -31.76 -1.12
C LEU A 603 2.82 -32.49 -0.25
N GLY A 604 3.52 -33.47 -0.84
CA GLY A 604 4.63 -34.18 -0.19
C GLY A 604 4.23 -35.14 0.93
N LEU A 605 2.93 -35.38 1.13
CA LEU A 605 2.41 -36.26 2.18
C LEU A 605 2.13 -37.69 1.68
N ALA A 606 2.21 -38.67 2.60
CA ALA A 606 1.80 -40.04 2.31
C ALA A 606 0.26 -40.12 2.14
N PRO A 607 -0.27 -40.99 1.24
CA PRO A 607 -1.70 -41.06 0.94
C PRO A 607 -2.61 -41.23 2.16
N VAL A 608 -2.21 -42.09 3.12
CA VAL A 608 -2.96 -42.32 4.37
C VAL A 608 -3.08 -41.04 5.21
N VAL A 609 -2.04 -40.20 5.22
CA VAL A 609 -2.07 -38.92 5.94
C VAL A 609 -3.01 -37.94 5.24
N VAL A 610 -3.01 -37.92 3.91
CA VAL A 610 -3.93 -37.08 3.13
C VAL A 610 -5.38 -37.48 3.41
N GLU A 611 -5.71 -38.77 3.40
CA GLU A 611 -7.06 -39.27 3.74
C GLU A 611 -7.50 -38.83 5.14
N GLN A 612 -6.62 -38.98 6.14
CA GLN A 612 -6.89 -38.55 7.51
C GLN A 612 -7.14 -37.03 7.59
N LEU A 613 -6.35 -36.22 6.90
CA LEU A 613 -6.52 -34.76 6.88
C LEU A 613 -7.82 -34.35 6.18
N LEU A 614 -8.22 -35.05 5.11
CA LEU A 614 -9.48 -34.79 4.42
C LEU A 614 -10.70 -35.10 5.28
N GLU A 615 -10.65 -36.13 6.13
CA GLU A 615 -11.71 -36.39 7.11
C GLU A 615 -11.86 -35.22 8.09
N VAL A 616 -10.76 -34.66 8.58
CA VAL A 616 -10.79 -33.47 9.45
C VAL A 616 -11.37 -32.27 8.73
N VAL A 617 -11.00 -32.03 7.46
CA VAL A 617 -11.57 -30.93 6.66
C VAL A 617 -13.09 -31.08 6.51
N ARG A 618 -13.60 -32.29 6.30
CA ARG A 618 -15.05 -32.56 6.23
C ARG A 618 -15.74 -32.32 7.57
N ASP A 619 -15.17 -32.80 8.68
CA ASP A 619 -15.72 -32.56 10.02
C ASP A 619 -15.76 -31.05 10.36
N LEU A 620 -14.75 -30.29 9.96
CA LEU A 620 -14.73 -28.83 10.13
C LEU A 620 -15.84 -28.13 9.33
N ARG A 621 -16.08 -28.56 8.09
CA ARG A 621 -17.22 -28.10 7.28
C ARG A 621 -18.53 -28.42 7.97
N ASP A 622 -18.71 -29.65 8.46
CA ASP A 622 -19.97 -30.08 9.09
C ASP A 622 -20.27 -29.31 10.39
N ARG A 623 -19.24 -28.72 11.01
CA ARG A 623 -19.36 -27.79 12.14
C ARG A 623 -19.67 -26.34 11.73
N GLY A 624 -19.82 -26.07 10.44
CA GLY A 624 -20.18 -24.75 9.87
C GLY A 624 -19.00 -23.89 9.41
N THR A 625 -17.78 -24.44 9.32
CA THR A 625 -16.62 -23.69 8.80
C THR A 625 -16.66 -23.66 7.28
N THR A 626 -16.55 -22.49 6.67
CA THR A 626 -16.39 -22.34 5.21
C THR A 626 -14.93 -22.57 4.83
N ILE A 627 -14.66 -23.33 3.76
CA ILE A 627 -13.29 -23.73 3.41
C ILE A 627 -12.97 -23.44 1.95
N ILE A 628 -11.83 -22.79 1.73
CA ILE A 628 -11.18 -22.71 0.41
C ILE A 628 -9.97 -23.63 0.43
N LEU A 629 -10.03 -24.73 -0.32
CA LEU A 629 -8.95 -25.69 -0.43
C LEU A 629 -8.21 -25.47 -1.75
N VAL A 630 -6.98 -24.97 -1.68
CA VAL A 630 -6.09 -24.94 -2.84
C VAL A 630 -5.45 -26.30 -3.00
N GLU A 631 -5.61 -26.89 -4.18
CA GLU A 631 -5.07 -28.20 -4.49
C GLU A 631 -4.49 -28.28 -5.90
N GLN A 632 -3.55 -29.21 -6.08
CA GLN A 632 -3.06 -29.59 -7.40
C GLN A 632 -3.72 -30.89 -7.87
N SER A 633 -4.13 -31.73 -6.92
CA SER A 633 -4.78 -33.01 -7.22
C SER A 633 -6.28 -32.84 -7.42
N VAL A 634 -6.72 -33.04 -8.65
CA VAL A 634 -8.15 -33.06 -9.01
C VAL A 634 -8.90 -34.17 -8.25
N ASN A 635 -8.24 -35.31 -8.00
CA ASN A 635 -8.83 -36.41 -7.24
C ASN A 635 -9.11 -36.00 -5.79
N VAL A 636 -8.20 -35.27 -5.15
CA VAL A 636 -8.41 -34.75 -3.80
C VAL A 636 -9.59 -33.78 -3.78
N ALA A 637 -9.64 -32.87 -4.75
CA ALA A 637 -10.73 -31.90 -4.89
C ALA A 637 -12.11 -32.58 -5.01
N LEU A 638 -12.22 -33.58 -5.88
CA LEU A 638 -13.45 -34.36 -6.10
C LEU A 638 -13.96 -35.07 -4.83
N THR A 639 -13.08 -35.36 -3.88
CA THR A 639 -13.46 -36.04 -2.64
C THR A 639 -14.00 -35.11 -1.56
N VAL A 640 -13.77 -33.80 -1.65
CA VAL A 640 -13.99 -32.88 -0.51
C VAL A 640 -14.74 -31.60 -0.86
N ALA A 641 -14.70 -31.16 -2.12
CA ALA A 641 -15.31 -29.90 -2.55
C ALA A 641 -16.48 -30.13 -3.52
N ASP A 642 -17.58 -29.42 -3.29
CA ASP A 642 -18.78 -29.47 -4.13
C ASP A 642 -18.63 -28.60 -5.37
N THR A 643 -17.96 -27.45 -5.21
CA THR A 643 -17.69 -26.46 -6.26
C THR A 643 -16.18 -26.34 -6.47
N ALA A 644 -15.76 -26.18 -7.73
CA ALA A 644 -14.37 -25.96 -8.07
C ALA A 644 -14.18 -24.74 -8.96
N TYR A 645 -13.10 -24.02 -8.68
CA TYR A 645 -12.54 -22.96 -9.50
C TYR A 645 -11.22 -23.45 -10.10
N PHE A 646 -11.08 -23.38 -11.41
CA PHE A 646 -9.80 -23.66 -12.07
C PHE A 646 -9.13 -22.35 -12.49
N MET A 647 -7.87 -22.20 -12.08
CA MET A 647 -7.06 -21.02 -12.31
C MET A 647 -5.86 -21.33 -13.19
N GLU A 648 -5.65 -20.50 -14.21
CA GLU A 648 -4.50 -20.60 -15.11
C GLU A 648 -3.98 -19.20 -15.43
N LYS A 649 -2.67 -18.99 -15.24
CA LYS A 649 -1.99 -17.70 -15.53
C LYS A 649 -2.69 -16.48 -14.93
N GLY A 650 -3.20 -16.60 -13.70
CA GLY A 650 -3.82 -15.50 -12.98
C GLY A 650 -5.28 -15.21 -13.31
N GLU A 651 -5.94 -16.08 -14.09
CA GLU A 651 -7.35 -15.97 -14.48
C GLU A 651 -8.12 -17.24 -14.12
N ILE A 652 -9.41 -17.09 -13.81
CA ILE A 652 -10.33 -18.23 -13.63
C ILE A 652 -10.79 -18.70 -15.01
N ARG A 653 -10.53 -19.96 -15.36
CA ARG A 653 -10.93 -20.59 -16.63
C ARG A 653 -12.16 -21.48 -16.50
N PHE A 654 -12.47 -21.92 -15.28
CA PHE A 654 -13.62 -22.76 -15.00
C PHE A 654 -14.16 -22.44 -13.60
N HIS A 655 -15.48 -22.45 -13.47
CA HIS A 655 -16.22 -22.38 -12.23
C HIS A 655 -17.48 -23.22 -12.40
N GLY A 656 -17.75 -24.12 -11.45
CA GLY A 656 -18.93 -24.96 -11.43
C GLY A 656 -18.79 -26.14 -10.49
N PRO A 657 -19.73 -27.09 -10.52
CA PRO A 657 -19.64 -28.32 -9.75
C PRO A 657 -18.32 -29.05 -10.01
N THR A 658 -17.64 -29.51 -8.96
CA THR A 658 -16.32 -30.15 -9.08
C THR A 658 -16.35 -31.37 -10.00
N ALA A 659 -17.47 -32.10 -10.05
CA ALA A 659 -17.66 -33.26 -10.91
C ALA A 659 -17.55 -32.93 -12.41
N GLU A 660 -17.97 -31.74 -12.84
CA GLU A 660 -17.93 -31.31 -14.25
C GLU A 660 -16.50 -31.08 -14.76
N LEU A 661 -15.51 -30.96 -13.88
CA LEU A 661 -14.09 -30.89 -14.29
C LEU A 661 -13.64 -32.14 -15.02
N LEU A 662 -14.21 -33.31 -14.71
CA LEU A 662 -13.88 -34.58 -15.37
C LEU A 662 -14.26 -34.55 -16.86
N ASP A 663 -15.26 -33.75 -17.21
CA ASP A 663 -15.75 -33.60 -18.58
C ASP A 663 -15.00 -32.49 -19.35
N ARG A 664 -13.96 -31.89 -18.76
CA ARG A 664 -13.16 -30.79 -19.32
C ARG A 664 -11.70 -31.22 -19.59
N PRO A 665 -11.44 -32.04 -20.62
CA PRO A 665 -10.11 -32.52 -20.94
C PRO A 665 -9.13 -31.41 -21.35
N ASP A 666 -9.63 -30.28 -21.87
CA ASP A 666 -8.84 -29.08 -22.15
C ASP A 666 -8.21 -28.49 -20.87
N VAL A 667 -8.99 -28.41 -19.79
CA VAL A 667 -8.55 -27.90 -18.49
C VAL A 667 -7.61 -28.89 -17.82
N LEU A 668 -7.99 -30.18 -17.77
CA LEU A 668 -7.19 -31.23 -17.14
C LEU A 668 -5.82 -31.41 -17.80
N ARG A 669 -5.73 -31.33 -19.15
CA ARG A 669 -4.46 -31.47 -19.88
C ARG A 669 -3.41 -30.46 -19.41
N SER A 670 -3.81 -29.23 -19.07
CA SER A 670 -2.87 -28.20 -18.63
C SER A 670 -2.18 -28.58 -17.30
N VAL A 671 -2.90 -29.27 -16.40
CA VAL A 671 -2.37 -29.80 -15.13
C VAL A 671 -1.41 -30.98 -15.37
N PHE A 672 -1.72 -31.87 -16.31
CA PHE A 672 -0.94 -33.10 -16.54
C PHE A 672 0.33 -32.90 -17.38
N PHE A 673 0.34 -32.01 -18.38
CA PHE A 673 1.44 -31.95 -19.36
C PHE A 673 2.56 -30.95 -19.06
N GLN A 674 2.30 -29.85 -18.33
CA GLN A 674 3.36 -28.87 -18.03
C GLN A 674 4.34 -29.31 -16.93
N GLY A 675 4.02 -30.32 -16.14
CA GLY A 675 4.98 -30.95 -15.23
C GLY A 675 6.13 -31.68 -15.94
N ALA A 676 5.96 -32.03 -17.23
CA ALA A 676 6.92 -32.84 -17.99
C ALA A 676 7.62 -32.09 -19.14
N ALA A 677 7.10 -30.94 -19.58
CA ALA A 677 7.52 -30.31 -20.85
C ALA A 677 8.67 -29.29 -20.73
N GLY A 678 9.08 -28.88 -19.53
CA GLY A 678 10.02 -27.77 -19.33
C GLY A 678 11.51 -28.06 -19.59
N SER A 679 11.90 -29.29 -19.93
CA SER A 679 13.31 -29.72 -19.90
C SER A 679 13.81 -30.54 -21.08
N LEU A 680 13.08 -30.61 -22.21
CA LEU A 680 13.40 -31.54 -23.31
C LEU A 680 14.27 -30.96 -24.44
N GLU A 681 14.87 -29.78 -24.26
CA GLU A 681 15.89 -29.26 -25.19
C GLU A 681 17.29 -29.38 -24.58
N SER A 682 17.81 -30.60 -24.51
CA SER A 682 19.25 -30.82 -24.34
C SER A 682 19.68 -31.97 -25.24
N GLU A 683 20.53 -31.66 -26.24
CA GLU A 683 21.19 -32.68 -27.06
C GLU A 683 22.12 -33.52 -26.18
N THR A 684 21.66 -34.68 -25.74
CA THR A 684 22.52 -35.67 -25.08
C THR A 684 23.48 -36.27 -26.11
N LYS A 685 24.78 -35.96 -25.98
CA LYS A 685 25.83 -36.67 -26.71
C LYS A 685 25.85 -38.15 -26.29
N PRO A 686 26.02 -39.11 -27.22
CA PRO A 686 26.16 -40.52 -26.86
C PRO A 686 27.39 -40.71 -25.96
N VAL A 687 27.24 -41.49 -24.90
CA VAL A 687 28.33 -41.85 -23.98
C VAL A 687 29.21 -42.91 -24.66
N GLU A 688 30.53 -42.69 -24.69
CA GLU A 688 31.51 -43.71 -25.12
C GLU A 688 31.60 -44.81 -24.04
N THR A 689 31.03 -45.99 -24.31
CA THR A 689 30.92 -47.12 -23.36
C THR A 689 32.20 -47.94 -23.17
N ASP A 690 33.31 -47.57 -23.81
CA ASP A 690 34.60 -48.30 -23.78
C ASP A 690 35.54 -47.85 -22.64
N LYS A 691 35.09 -47.01 -21.70
CA LYS A 691 35.90 -46.55 -20.56
C LYS A 691 35.60 -47.37 -19.31
N GLU A 692 36.63 -47.63 -18.50
CA GLU A 692 36.46 -48.28 -17.18
C GLU A 692 35.40 -47.54 -16.35
N PRO A 693 34.47 -48.25 -15.71
CA PRO A 693 33.38 -47.62 -14.97
C PRO A 693 33.92 -46.85 -13.76
N ARG A 694 33.46 -45.61 -13.62
CA ARG A 694 33.82 -44.72 -12.51
C ARG A 694 33.18 -45.15 -11.20
N LEU A 695 31.95 -45.65 -11.25
CA LEU A 695 31.21 -46.18 -10.11
C LEU A 695 30.76 -47.60 -10.47
N VAL A 696 30.99 -48.56 -9.58
CA VAL A 696 30.51 -49.94 -9.70
C VAL A 696 29.78 -50.30 -8.42
N VAL A 697 28.56 -50.81 -8.56
CA VAL A 697 27.71 -51.29 -7.49
C VAL A 697 27.42 -52.75 -7.80
N GLU A 698 27.72 -53.65 -6.87
CA GLU A 698 27.62 -55.10 -7.08
C GLU A 698 26.72 -55.71 -6.01
N GLN A 699 25.60 -56.27 -6.44
CA GLN A 699 24.67 -57.07 -5.64
C GLN A 699 24.26 -56.43 -4.30
N VAL A 700 24.07 -55.11 -4.28
CA VAL A 700 23.70 -54.42 -3.04
C VAL A 700 22.28 -54.76 -2.62
N SER A 701 22.11 -55.07 -1.34
CA SER A 701 20.82 -55.43 -0.75
C SER A 701 20.61 -54.74 0.60
N VAL A 702 19.35 -54.43 0.92
CA VAL A 702 18.97 -53.98 2.28
C VAL A 702 17.52 -54.33 2.61
N SER A 703 17.29 -54.70 3.86
CA SER A 703 15.97 -55.04 4.40
C SER A 703 15.60 -54.15 5.59
N PHE A 704 14.36 -53.67 5.64
CA PHE A 704 13.81 -52.92 6.78
C PHE A 704 12.59 -53.64 7.33
N GLY A 705 12.63 -54.04 8.61
CA GLY A 705 11.46 -54.65 9.27
C GLY A 705 10.90 -55.88 8.55
N GLY A 706 11.76 -56.67 7.89
CA GLY A 706 11.38 -57.85 7.11
C GLY A 706 11.02 -57.58 5.64
N ILE A 707 10.97 -56.32 5.20
CA ILE A 707 10.73 -55.94 3.80
C ILE A 707 12.07 -55.72 3.11
N LYS A 708 12.33 -56.46 2.03
CA LYS A 708 13.54 -56.31 1.20
C LYS A 708 13.37 -55.10 0.28
N ALA A 709 13.97 -53.97 0.66
CA ALA A 709 13.79 -52.68 -0.02
C ALA A 709 14.70 -52.52 -1.24
N VAL A 710 15.87 -53.14 -1.21
CA VAL A 710 16.77 -53.30 -2.37
C VAL A 710 17.23 -54.76 -2.36
N ASP A 711 17.15 -55.44 -3.50
CA ASP A 711 17.54 -56.86 -3.64
C ASP A 711 18.56 -57.04 -4.76
N SER A 712 19.79 -57.34 -4.39
CA SER A 712 20.87 -57.79 -5.28
C SER A 712 21.07 -56.90 -6.49
N VAL A 713 21.00 -55.57 -6.30
CA VAL A 713 21.09 -54.61 -7.40
C VAL A 713 22.55 -54.40 -7.79
N SER A 714 22.84 -54.51 -9.09
CA SER A 714 24.13 -54.18 -9.67
C SER A 714 23.97 -53.10 -10.74
N LEU A 715 24.86 -52.11 -10.74
CA LEU A 715 24.94 -51.09 -11.79
C LEU A 715 26.38 -50.57 -11.90
N SER A 716 26.71 -50.03 -13.06
CA SER A 716 27.98 -49.33 -13.29
C SER A 716 27.72 -48.00 -13.98
N VAL A 717 28.52 -46.99 -13.67
CA VAL A 717 28.46 -45.66 -14.29
C VAL A 717 29.83 -45.31 -14.83
N ALA A 718 29.95 -45.13 -16.14
CA ALA A 718 31.16 -44.72 -16.82
C ALA A 718 31.49 -43.22 -16.59
N PRO A 719 32.74 -42.79 -16.80
CA PRO A 719 33.09 -41.38 -16.76
C PRO A 719 32.26 -40.55 -17.75
N ASN A 720 31.66 -39.46 -17.25
CA ASN A 720 30.75 -38.58 -18.01
C ASN A 720 29.42 -39.21 -18.45
N GLU A 721 29.07 -40.37 -17.90
CA GLU A 721 27.76 -40.99 -18.12
C GLU A 721 26.70 -40.37 -17.20
N VAL A 722 25.50 -40.18 -17.75
CA VAL A 722 24.29 -39.87 -16.98
C VAL A 722 23.40 -41.12 -16.97
N LEU A 723 23.41 -41.86 -15.86
CA LEU A 723 22.57 -43.04 -15.67
C LEU A 723 21.24 -42.66 -14.99
N GLY A 724 20.12 -42.91 -15.67
CA GLY A 724 18.78 -42.72 -15.11
C GLY A 724 18.23 -43.98 -14.44
N ILE A 725 17.76 -43.88 -13.21
CA ILE A 725 17.07 -44.96 -12.47
C ILE A 725 15.58 -44.62 -12.39
N ILE A 726 14.74 -45.38 -13.09
CA ILE A 726 13.30 -45.12 -13.21
C ILE A 726 12.50 -46.28 -12.60
N GLY A 727 11.46 -45.94 -11.84
CA GLY A 727 10.54 -46.91 -11.25
C GLY A 727 9.44 -46.21 -10.44
N PRO A 728 8.34 -46.90 -10.08
CA PRO A 728 7.26 -46.32 -9.30
C PRO A 728 7.72 -45.88 -7.90
N ASN A 729 6.92 -45.06 -7.21
CA ASN A 729 7.18 -44.71 -5.81
C ASN A 729 7.19 -45.99 -4.96
N GLY A 730 8.18 -46.12 -4.08
CA GLY A 730 8.40 -47.34 -3.29
C GLY A 730 9.30 -48.40 -3.94
N ALA A 731 9.73 -48.24 -5.20
CA ALA A 731 10.63 -49.20 -5.87
C ALA A 731 12.10 -49.22 -5.36
N GLY A 732 12.37 -48.64 -4.19
CA GLY A 732 13.72 -48.64 -3.61
C GLY A 732 14.72 -47.63 -4.21
N LYS A 733 14.29 -46.68 -5.07
CA LYS A 733 15.18 -45.70 -5.73
C LYS A 733 16.01 -44.87 -4.74
N THR A 734 15.33 -44.19 -3.80
CA THR A 734 15.99 -43.37 -2.77
C THR A 734 16.85 -44.24 -1.86
N THR A 735 16.36 -45.42 -1.49
CA THR A 735 17.09 -46.40 -0.69
C THR A 735 18.38 -46.84 -1.36
N LEU A 736 18.36 -47.15 -2.66
CA LEU A 736 19.55 -47.51 -3.42
C LEU A 736 20.58 -46.37 -3.42
N LEU A 737 20.13 -45.11 -3.61
CA LEU A 737 21.02 -43.96 -3.48
C LEU A 737 21.59 -43.84 -2.06
N ASP A 738 20.80 -44.14 -1.01
CA ASP A 738 21.26 -44.12 0.39
C ASP A 738 22.35 -45.16 0.66
N LEU A 739 22.24 -46.34 0.06
CA LEU A 739 23.26 -47.40 0.12
C LEU A 739 24.54 -46.97 -0.61
N ILE A 740 24.43 -46.38 -1.80
CA ILE A 740 25.58 -45.90 -2.61
C ILE A 740 26.27 -44.71 -1.93
N SER A 741 25.52 -43.81 -1.29
CA SER A 741 26.07 -42.62 -0.62
C SER A 741 26.46 -42.86 0.85
N GLY A 742 26.19 -44.04 1.40
CA GLY A 742 26.62 -44.42 2.75
C GLY A 742 25.81 -43.80 3.89
N PHE A 743 24.56 -43.41 3.62
CA PHE A 743 23.59 -42.97 4.64
C PHE A 743 22.85 -44.15 5.28
N THR A 744 22.72 -45.24 4.54
CA THR A 744 22.16 -46.50 5.03
C THR A 744 23.22 -47.61 4.88
N PRO A 745 23.50 -48.40 5.92
CA PRO A 745 24.35 -49.58 5.79
C PRO A 745 23.65 -50.65 4.95
N MET A 746 24.39 -51.33 4.08
CA MET A 746 23.87 -52.46 3.28
C MET A 746 24.01 -53.78 4.04
N ASP A 747 23.09 -54.71 3.79
CA ASP A 747 23.15 -56.07 4.35
C ASP A 747 24.20 -56.93 3.64
N CYS A 748 24.34 -56.74 2.33
CA CYS A 748 25.29 -57.43 1.45
C CYS A 748 25.55 -56.60 0.18
N GLY A 749 26.65 -56.90 -0.52
CA GLY A 749 27.09 -56.25 -1.76
C GLY A 749 28.31 -55.33 -1.58
N HIS A 750 28.77 -54.76 -2.69
CA HIS A 750 29.94 -53.89 -2.74
C HIS A 750 29.69 -52.61 -3.55
N VAL A 751 30.35 -51.52 -3.17
CA VAL A 751 30.31 -50.24 -3.91
C VAL A 751 31.75 -49.77 -4.11
N HIS A 752 32.20 -49.68 -5.36
CA HIS A 752 33.53 -49.20 -5.72
C HIS A 752 33.44 -47.90 -6.53
N MET A 753 34.35 -46.96 -6.29
CA MET A 753 34.46 -45.72 -7.08
C MET A 753 35.92 -45.43 -7.40
N ASP A 754 36.25 -45.18 -8.67
CA ASP A 754 37.62 -44.94 -9.14
C ASP A 754 38.60 -46.05 -8.65
N GLY A 755 38.13 -47.31 -8.62
CA GLY A 755 38.87 -48.49 -8.14
C GLY A 755 38.98 -48.63 -6.61
N LEU A 756 38.43 -47.69 -5.83
CA LEU A 756 38.45 -47.73 -4.36
C LEU A 756 37.16 -48.36 -3.80
N ASP A 757 37.31 -49.28 -2.84
CA ASP A 757 36.17 -49.86 -2.12
C ASP A 757 35.56 -48.85 -1.12
N LEU A 758 34.31 -48.48 -1.36
CA LEU A 758 33.51 -47.57 -0.54
C LEU A 758 32.55 -48.31 0.40
N THR A 759 32.44 -49.64 0.33
CA THR A 759 31.40 -50.44 0.99
C THR A 759 31.27 -50.12 2.48
N GLY A 760 32.39 -50.07 3.21
CA GLY A 760 32.43 -49.71 4.63
C GLY A 760 32.60 -48.22 4.95
N ALA A 761 32.78 -47.36 3.94
CA ALA A 761 33.02 -45.93 4.16
C ALA A 761 31.73 -45.20 4.56
N ARG A 762 31.82 -44.34 5.58
CA ARG A 762 30.72 -43.44 5.97
C ARG A 762 30.48 -42.35 4.91
N ALA A 763 29.28 -41.78 4.88
CA ALA A 763 28.89 -40.75 3.91
C ALA A 763 29.90 -39.60 3.73
N HIS A 764 30.43 -39.03 4.82
CA HIS A 764 31.43 -37.96 4.73
C HIS A 764 32.72 -38.39 4.01
N ARG A 765 33.16 -39.64 4.20
CA ARG A 765 34.36 -40.18 3.55
C ARG A 765 34.11 -40.45 2.07
N ARG A 766 32.93 -40.94 1.70
CA ARG A 766 32.51 -41.10 0.30
C ARG A 766 32.46 -39.74 -0.41
N ALA A 767 31.94 -38.71 0.26
CA ALA A 767 31.94 -37.33 -0.24
C ALA A 767 33.35 -36.76 -0.45
N GLN A 768 34.29 -37.00 0.48
CA GLN A 768 35.70 -36.63 0.31
C GLN A 768 36.37 -37.32 -0.88
N LEU A 769 35.94 -38.52 -1.24
CA LEU A 769 36.42 -39.26 -2.42
C LEU A 769 35.75 -38.78 -3.72
N GLY A 770 34.74 -37.90 -3.63
CA GLY A 770 34.14 -37.22 -4.76
C GLY A 770 32.74 -37.68 -5.12
N LEU A 771 32.13 -38.51 -4.28
CA LEU A 771 30.73 -38.89 -4.42
C LEU A 771 29.83 -37.76 -3.91
N GLY A 772 29.30 -36.96 -4.83
CA GLY A 772 28.31 -35.92 -4.53
C GLY A 772 26.89 -36.48 -4.53
N ARG A 773 26.04 -36.00 -3.62
CA ARG A 773 24.62 -36.34 -3.59
C ARG A 773 23.78 -35.08 -3.41
N SER A 774 22.72 -34.98 -4.20
CA SER A 774 21.59 -34.08 -3.94
C SER A 774 20.44 -34.85 -3.28
N PHE A 775 19.67 -34.18 -2.43
CA PHE A 775 18.51 -34.75 -1.76
C PHE A 775 17.21 -34.30 -2.45
N GLN A 776 16.17 -35.12 -2.33
CA GLN A 776 14.86 -34.85 -2.93
C GLN A 776 14.24 -33.56 -2.39
N ASP A 777 14.47 -33.25 -1.11
CA ASP A 777 14.13 -31.96 -0.51
C ASP A 777 15.38 -31.11 -0.35
N SER A 778 15.29 -29.83 -0.72
CA SER A 778 16.37 -28.86 -0.52
C SER A 778 16.47 -28.50 0.96
N ARG A 779 17.29 -29.25 1.70
CA ARG A 779 17.63 -28.95 3.10
C ARG A 779 18.83 -28.02 3.17
N LEU A 780 18.58 -26.72 3.03
CA LEU A 780 19.60 -25.68 3.23
C LEU A 780 19.73 -25.34 4.72
N PHE A 781 20.86 -24.76 5.10
CA PHE A 781 21.09 -24.26 6.46
C PHE A 781 20.41 -22.90 6.64
N PRO A 782 19.27 -22.79 7.37
CA PRO A 782 18.45 -21.57 7.36
C PRO A 782 19.14 -20.36 7.98
N SER A 783 20.16 -20.61 8.81
CA SER A 783 20.95 -19.59 9.52
C SER A 783 22.16 -19.10 8.73
N LEU A 784 22.51 -19.73 7.61
CA LEU A 784 23.70 -19.39 6.83
C LEU A 784 23.33 -18.49 5.66
N THR A 785 24.20 -17.52 5.34
CA THR A 785 24.04 -16.76 4.09
C THR A 785 24.30 -17.67 2.89
N VAL A 786 23.96 -17.20 1.68
CA VAL A 786 24.30 -17.93 0.44
C VAL A 786 25.80 -18.19 0.36
N GLY A 787 26.63 -17.19 0.71
CA GLY A 787 28.08 -17.32 0.75
C GLY A 787 28.55 -18.37 1.75
N ASP A 788 27.99 -18.37 2.96
CA ASP A 788 28.35 -19.35 3.99
C ASP A 788 27.92 -20.77 3.60
N THR A 789 26.75 -20.91 2.98
CA THR A 789 26.25 -22.21 2.48
C THR A 789 27.16 -22.79 1.40
N LEU A 790 27.66 -21.95 0.49
CA LEU A 790 28.63 -22.37 -0.53
C LEU A 790 29.97 -22.77 0.08
N LYS A 791 30.45 -22.05 1.11
CA LYS A 791 31.69 -22.39 1.84
C LYS A 791 31.63 -23.76 2.51
N VAL A 792 30.47 -24.19 3.00
CA VAL A 792 30.30 -25.55 3.56
C VAL A 792 30.59 -26.62 2.49
N ALA A 793 30.17 -26.40 1.24
CA ALA A 793 30.44 -27.35 0.15
C ALA A 793 31.94 -27.39 -0.25
N LEU A 794 32.70 -26.38 0.13
CA LEU A 794 34.12 -26.24 -0.19
C LEU A 794 35.05 -26.93 0.82
N GLU A 795 34.55 -27.42 1.97
CA GLU A 795 35.31 -28.11 3.01
C GLU A 795 36.20 -29.25 2.46
N ARG A 796 35.75 -29.95 1.40
CA ARG A 796 36.54 -31.02 0.77
C ARG A 796 37.92 -30.54 0.31
N TRP A 797 38.04 -29.29 -0.09
CA TRP A 797 39.22 -28.68 -0.70
C TRP A 797 40.14 -28.00 0.32
N THR A 798 39.78 -27.96 1.60
CA THR A 798 40.70 -27.45 2.64
C THR A 798 41.80 -28.48 2.92
N ASP A 799 43.04 -28.02 3.02
CA ASP A 799 44.21 -28.86 3.29
C ASP A 799 44.24 -29.37 4.75
N ILE A 800 43.77 -28.56 5.69
CA ILE A 800 43.75 -28.92 7.12
C ILE A 800 42.35 -29.39 7.51
N LYS A 801 42.25 -30.67 7.90
CA LYS A 801 40.98 -31.35 8.23
C LYS A 801 40.94 -31.88 9.66
N ASP A 802 41.94 -31.54 10.46
CA ASP A 802 42.01 -31.99 11.85
C ASP A 802 40.96 -31.24 12.71
N PRO A 803 40.09 -31.96 13.44
CA PRO A 803 39.02 -31.34 14.24
C PRO A 803 39.54 -30.40 15.32
N LEU A 804 40.74 -30.64 15.86
CA LEU A 804 41.32 -29.84 16.93
C LEU A 804 41.77 -28.47 16.41
N ASN A 805 42.43 -28.45 15.25
CA ASN A 805 42.82 -27.21 14.57
C ASN A 805 41.61 -26.38 14.14
N ALA A 806 40.56 -27.04 13.65
CA ALA A 806 39.29 -26.40 13.32
C ALA A 806 38.60 -25.82 14.56
N ALA A 807 38.48 -26.61 15.64
CA ALA A 807 37.83 -26.19 16.88
C ALA A 807 38.56 -25.03 17.59
N LEU A 808 39.90 -25.00 17.51
CA LEU A 808 40.73 -23.97 18.13
C LEU A 808 41.01 -22.77 17.20
N ARG A 809 40.50 -22.79 15.96
CA ARG A 809 40.78 -21.81 14.90
C ARG A 809 42.26 -21.47 14.78
N MET A 810 43.10 -22.49 14.72
CA MET A 810 44.55 -22.31 14.56
C MET A 810 44.86 -21.59 13.23
N PRO A 811 45.90 -20.73 13.16
CA PRO A 811 46.20 -19.93 11.98
C PRO A 811 46.27 -20.74 10.68
N ALA A 812 46.91 -21.91 10.73
CA ALA A 812 47.05 -22.76 9.55
C ALA A 812 45.70 -23.27 9.01
N PHE A 813 44.71 -23.50 9.88
CA PHE A 813 43.36 -23.90 9.45
C PHE A 813 42.63 -22.71 8.81
N VAL A 814 42.74 -21.52 9.41
CA VAL A 814 42.16 -20.29 8.86
C VAL A 814 42.76 -19.96 7.50
N ASP A 815 44.09 -20.06 7.34
CA ASP A 815 44.77 -19.85 6.06
C ASP A 815 44.29 -20.87 5.01
N SER A 816 44.03 -22.11 5.42
CA SER A 816 43.50 -23.16 4.56
C SER A 816 42.05 -22.91 4.12
N GLU A 817 41.18 -22.39 5.00
CA GLU A 817 39.81 -21.98 4.65
C GLU A 817 39.81 -20.79 3.67
N VAL A 818 40.69 -19.80 3.89
CA VAL A 818 40.83 -18.61 3.04
C VAL A 818 41.38 -18.94 1.65
N ALA A 819 42.20 -19.99 1.51
CA ALA A 819 42.72 -20.40 0.21
C ALA A 819 41.63 -20.98 -0.72
N VAL A 820 40.51 -21.44 -0.17
CA VAL A 820 39.45 -22.15 -0.92
C VAL A 820 38.23 -21.27 -1.20
N GLY A 821 37.90 -20.33 -0.31
CA GLY A 821 36.73 -19.44 -0.41
C GLY A 821 37.08 -18.01 -0.74
#